data_AF-A0AA46A6H9-F1
#
_entry.id   AF-A0AA46A6H9-F1
#
_cell.length_a   1.000
_cell.length_b   1.000
_cell.length_c   1.000
_cell.angle_alpha   90.00
_cell.angle_beta   90.00
_cell.angle_gamma   90.00
#
_symmetry.space_group_name_H-M   'P 1'
#
loop_
_entity.id
_entity.type
_entity.pdbx_description
1 polymer ?
#
loop_
_entity_poly.entity_id
_entity_poly.type
_entity_poly.pdbx_seq_one_letter_code
_entity_poly.pdbx_strand_id
1 'polypeptide(L)'
;MAAVGAWIIGALKAGGVAAAALKIGASVAINYALAKLTAPKGPRPQDVQNEVKSSNAQRYRHLGRVRTGGTVCFWDWTHVNGNRRLFKLLAVAEGGMQDVIRFYLNGEPVDVDSSGYVTTAPWNKGNVRLVWRKGIQGDQWDGGAYQVLRDAFPNNWTTDHRMRGVGTILAMFDAVDGNDIGELYSGGEPKVTALIEGAVPVWTVTGDNYPWSRNPVVHLADLLGHPVYGPMRAGDLDAASFNAARPDCNAEVPTAGGTRLRYQSGLSHALAEPVKDTAQKLLDAMGGRAWITNDGKLAVEAGVWSAPEITIEERHVVEMDYGAGTERIARITTLVPTYVAPEIHWQETNADPVEDSAAIALWGEGQPKGVDLLAVQHHGQAAHLCRQQLARMNPHRSMSLTLRAFGLRLIGERRVAVNIPRLGLIGTPFWIDSLGYDGTNVTVSLIEADPGSFSQTAAQEGQPPTPPIEIDRGSDILETSITSVEVITDDGAPYIRVKGAITGATGYRLLGQYRRTSGGTWTDMIAEATSGGGFSFRTVPLADLQEYDVRVFFGRYQNSSGGRELIIQSVPTEVIGIDVVANNTPPDDPVVFSESGSAGGNLNVTFQPDLGANYRRTGLYRAEAGGSFGQAVLIKWSYDTSSDVTMSASIPAAGAKFWLQSENPSRVKSNPVVIGNYPA
;
A
#
# COMPACT_ATOMS: atom_id res chain seq x y z
N MET A 1 -15.32 -34.44 34.52
CA MET A 1 -14.22 -35.28 35.05
C MET A 1 -13.36 -35.93 33.95
N ALA A 2 -13.88 -36.83 33.10
CA ALA A 2 -13.05 -37.57 32.14
C ALA A 2 -12.42 -36.71 31.01
N ALA A 3 -13.12 -35.68 30.51
CA ALA A 3 -12.63 -34.85 29.40
C ALA A 3 -11.49 -33.89 29.80
N VAL A 4 -11.64 -33.18 30.92
CA VAL A 4 -10.61 -32.28 31.47
C VAL A 4 -9.35 -33.07 31.87
N GLY A 5 -9.52 -34.23 32.50
CA GLY A 5 -8.42 -35.13 32.85
C GLY A 5 -7.69 -35.70 31.62
N ALA A 6 -8.42 -36.11 30.57
CA ALA A 6 -7.83 -36.63 29.34
C ALA A 6 -7.05 -35.56 28.54
N TRP A 7 -7.56 -34.32 28.50
CA TRP A 7 -6.85 -33.20 27.87
C TRP A 7 -5.51 -32.89 28.56
N ILE A 8 -5.47 -32.98 29.89
CA ILE A 8 -4.27 -32.72 30.70
C ILE A 8 -3.27 -33.89 30.64
N ILE A 9 -3.74 -35.14 30.63
CA ILE A 9 -2.88 -36.31 30.40
C ILE A 9 -2.22 -36.26 29.01
N GLY A 10 -2.91 -35.72 28.00
CA GLY A 10 -2.32 -35.39 26.70
C GLY A 10 -1.26 -34.28 26.81
N ALA A 11 -1.53 -33.24 27.60
CA ALA A 11 -0.65 -32.08 27.78
C ALA A 11 0.64 -32.37 28.57
N LEU A 12 0.64 -33.36 29.47
CA LEU A 12 1.81 -33.81 30.25
C LEU A 12 2.76 -34.73 29.46
N LYS A 13 2.26 -35.46 28.45
CA LYS A 13 3.08 -36.38 27.64
C LYS A 13 4.03 -35.69 26.65
N ALA A 14 3.78 -34.43 26.29
CA ALA A 14 4.56 -33.71 25.27
C ALA A 14 5.80 -32.98 25.79
N GLY A 15 5.98 -32.88 27.12
CA GLY A 15 7.09 -32.15 27.74
C GLY A 15 7.79 -32.98 28.81
N GLY A 16 8.59 -33.97 28.40
CA GLY A 16 9.76 -34.52 29.09
C GLY A 16 9.82 -34.70 30.62
N VAL A 17 8.71 -34.72 31.35
CA VAL A 17 8.69 -35.02 32.80
C VAL A 17 7.72 -36.18 33.03
N ALA A 18 8.25 -37.39 32.81
CA ALA A 18 7.61 -38.62 33.20
C ALA A 18 7.77 -38.83 34.71
N ALA A 19 6.81 -38.34 35.50
CA ALA A 19 6.37 -38.93 36.77
C ALA A 19 5.38 -37.99 37.49
N ALA A 20 4.09 -38.16 37.26
CA ALA A 20 3.06 -37.66 38.17
C ALA A 20 2.13 -38.82 38.48
N ALA A 21 2.45 -39.53 39.56
CA ALA A 21 1.53 -40.47 40.17
C ALA A 21 0.24 -39.72 40.52
N LEU A 22 -0.88 -40.28 40.07
CA LEU A 22 -2.23 -39.88 40.43
C LEU A 22 -2.42 -40.06 41.95
N LYS A 23 -1.99 -39.07 42.74
CA LYS A 23 -2.35 -38.94 44.16
C LYS A 23 -3.41 -37.87 44.27
N ILE A 24 -4.54 -38.26 44.81
CA ILE A 24 -5.76 -37.47 45.00
C ILE A 24 -5.41 -36.14 45.69
N GLY A 25 -5.72 -35.02 45.04
CA GLY A 25 -5.74 -33.69 45.66
C GLY A 25 -4.59 -32.71 45.39
N ALA A 26 -3.97 -32.71 44.20
CA ALA A 26 -2.99 -31.67 43.84
C ALA A 26 -3.39 -30.94 42.54
N SER A 27 -3.73 -29.65 42.67
CA SER A 27 -4.00 -28.75 41.55
C SER A 27 -2.75 -28.62 40.67
N VAL A 28 -2.81 -29.14 39.44
CA VAL A 28 -1.75 -28.91 38.44
C VAL A 28 -1.86 -27.45 37.98
N ALA A 29 -1.08 -26.57 38.60
CA ALA A 29 -0.82 -25.24 38.08
C ALA A 29 0.11 -25.40 36.88
N ILE A 30 -0.33 -24.98 35.70
CA ILE A 30 0.55 -24.99 34.53
C ILE A 30 1.51 -23.81 34.71
N ASN A 31 2.79 -24.07 35.04
CA ASN A 31 3.79 -23.01 35.20
C ASN A 31 4.26 -22.52 33.82
N TYR A 32 3.74 -21.35 33.43
CA TYR A 32 3.79 -20.82 32.06
C TYR A 32 5.05 -20.00 31.67
N ALA A 33 5.84 -19.50 32.63
CA ALA A 33 6.87 -18.50 32.32
C ALA A 33 8.10 -19.07 31.58
N LEU A 34 8.55 -20.28 31.91
CA LEU A 34 9.75 -20.88 31.30
C LEU A 34 9.44 -21.66 30.01
N ALA A 35 8.25 -22.30 29.94
CA ALA A 35 7.83 -23.10 28.79
C ALA A 35 7.71 -22.29 27.49
N LYS A 36 7.41 -21.00 27.59
CA LYS A 36 7.27 -20.11 26.44
C LYS A 36 8.57 -19.88 25.67
N LEU A 37 9.70 -19.90 26.37
CA LEU A 37 11.02 -19.67 25.78
C LEU A 37 11.48 -20.84 24.89
N THR A 38 10.77 -21.98 24.98
CA THR A 38 11.06 -23.23 24.28
C THR A 38 9.83 -23.81 23.55
N ALA A 39 8.69 -23.10 23.55
CA ALA A 39 7.43 -23.61 23.01
C ALA A 39 7.43 -23.70 21.46
N PRO A 40 6.74 -24.70 20.87
CA PRO A 40 6.55 -24.77 19.42
C PRO A 40 5.85 -23.53 18.90
N LYS A 41 6.39 -22.95 17.83
CA LYS A 41 5.84 -21.76 17.19
C LYS A 41 4.72 -22.18 16.25
N GLY A 42 3.47 -21.92 16.63
CA GLY A 42 2.34 -22.08 15.71
C GLY A 42 2.40 -21.09 14.52
N PRO A 43 1.40 -21.08 13.63
CA PRO A 43 1.44 -20.31 12.39
C PRO A 43 1.67 -18.84 12.68
N ARG A 44 2.66 -18.26 12.01
CA ARG A 44 3.01 -16.86 12.19
C ARG A 44 2.08 -15.99 11.36
N PRO A 45 1.73 -14.77 11.81
CA PRO A 45 0.98 -13.80 11.02
C PRO A 45 1.46 -13.68 9.57
N GLN A 46 2.77 -13.71 9.32
CA GLN A 46 3.32 -13.67 7.96
C GLN A 46 2.88 -14.86 7.08
N ASP A 47 2.79 -16.07 7.65
CA ASP A 47 2.37 -17.28 6.92
C ASP A 47 0.90 -17.18 6.50
N VAL A 48 0.06 -16.63 7.38
CA VAL A 48 -1.38 -16.48 7.19
C VAL A 48 -1.71 -15.31 6.25
N GLN A 49 -0.76 -14.40 6.00
CA GLN A 49 -0.90 -13.30 5.04
C GLN A 49 -0.54 -13.71 3.61
N ASN A 50 -0.35 -15.00 3.32
CA ASN A 50 -0.10 -15.52 1.98
C ASN A 50 -1.35 -16.12 1.34
N GLU A 51 -1.45 -16.00 0.01
CA GLU A 51 -2.43 -16.79 -0.74
C GLU A 51 -1.87 -18.20 -0.91
N VAL A 52 -2.65 -19.21 -0.53
CA VAL A 52 -2.22 -20.61 -0.59
C VAL A 52 -2.93 -21.31 -1.75
N LYS A 53 -2.14 -21.89 -2.67
CA LYS A 53 -2.63 -22.80 -3.73
C LYS A 53 -2.21 -24.22 -3.36
N SER A 54 -3.10 -24.96 -2.69
CA SER A 54 -2.87 -26.35 -2.31
C SER A 54 -4.18 -27.13 -2.30
N SER A 55 -4.14 -28.40 -2.73
CA SER A 55 -5.30 -29.29 -2.69
C SER A 55 -5.71 -29.70 -1.28
N ASN A 56 -4.79 -29.63 -0.32
CA ASN A 56 -5.01 -29.98 1.09
C ASN A 56 -4.53 -28.85 2.00
N ALA A 57 -4.99 -27.62 1.73
CA ALA A 57 -4.71 -26.47 2.57
C ALA A 57 -5.40 -26.62 3.94
N GLN A 58 -4.73 -26.15 5.00
CA GLN A 58 -5.33 -26.11 6.33
C GLN A 58 -6.44 -25.05 6.40
N ARG A 59 -7.48 -25.35 7.17
CA ARG A 59 -8.56 -24.40 7.46
C ARG A 59 -8.15 -23.56 8.66
N TYR A 60 -8.26 -22.24 8.51
CA TYR A 60 -7.95 -21.28 9.56
C TYR A 60 -9.22 -20.67 10.13
N ARG A 61 -9.30 -20.58 11.45
CA ARG A 61 -10.30 -19.78 12.15
C ARG A 61 -9.60 -18.55 12.72
N HIS A 62 -10.26 -17.40 12.55
CA HIS A 62 -9.75 -16.11 12.99
C HIS A 62 -10.62 -15.56 14.12
N LEU A 63 -9.99 -15.04 15.17
CA LEU A 63 -10.65 -14.40 16.32
C LEU A 63 -10.11 -12.98 16.47
N GLY A 64 -11.01 -12.00 16.63
CA GLY A 64 -10.67 -10.58 16.63
C GLY A 64 -10.21 -10.07 15.25
N ARG A 65 -9.45 -8.98 15.24
CA ARG A 65 -8.91 -8.37 14.01
C ARG A 65 -7.66 -9.07 13.55
N VAL A 66 -7.59 -9.52 12.31
CA VAL A 66 -6.38 -10.11 11.74
C VAL A 66 -6.25 -9.77 10.26
N ARG A 67 -5.01 -9.61 9.78
CA ARG A 67 -4.73 -9.57 8.34
C ARG A 67 -4.43 -10.97 7.85
N THR A 68 -5.11 -11.39 6.79
CA THR A 68 -4.98 -12.76 6.24
C THR A 68 -5.13 -12.77 4.72
N GLY A 69 -4.40 -13.69 4.09
CA GLY A 69 -4.64 -14.22 2.76
C GLY A 69 -5.35 -15.56 2.87
N GLY A 70 -6.28 -15.82 1.96
CA GLY A 70 -7.05 -17.05 1.96
C GLY A 70 -6.41 -18.17 1.13
N THR A 71 -7.02 -19.34 1.18
CA THR A 71 -6.74 -20.42 0.24
C THR A 71 -7.49 -20.19 -1.07
N VAL A 72 -6.82 -20.32 -2.21
CA VAL A 72 -7.45 -20.19 -3.53
C VAL A 72 -8.31 -21.43 -3.81
N CYS A 73 -9.63 -21.23 -3.88
CA CYS A 73 -10.60 -22.30 -4.18
C CYS A 73 -11.08 -22.30 -5.62
N PHE A 74 -11.02 -21.15 -6.30
CA PHE A 74 -11.35 -21.02 -7.71
C PHE A 74 -10.39 -20.04 -8.36
N TRP A 75 -9.88 -20.39 -9.53
CA TRP A 75 -8.98 -19.55 -10.32
C TRP A 75 -9.19 -19.89 -11.79
N ASP A 76 -9.85 -18.99 -12.53
CA ASP A 76 -10.02 -19.18 -13.97
C ASP A 76 -10.33 -17.86 -14.69
N TRP A 77 -10.08 -17.83 -16.00
CA TRP A 77 -10.32 -16.70 -16.89
C TRP A 77 -11.59 -16.91 -17.72
N THR A 78 -12.36 -15.85 -17.91
CA THR A 78 -13.47 -15.84 -18.88
C THR A 78 -13.58 -14.48 -19.56
N HIS A 79 -14.45 -14.36 -20.57
CA HIS A 79 -14.78 -13.07 -21.16
C HIS A 79 -16.09 -12.56 -20.59
N VAL A 80 -16.08 -11.36 -20.01
CA VAL A 80 -17.26 -10.69 -19.48
C VAL A 80 -17.36 -9.33 -20.16
N ASN A 81 -18.47 -9.06 -20.86
CA ASN A 81 -18.71 -7.81 -21.59
C ASN A 81 -17.57 -7.46 -22.57
N GLY A 82 -16.99 -8.45 -23.25
CA GLY A 82 -15.91 -8.27 -24.23
C GLY A 82 -14.50 -8.18 -23.62
N ASN A 83 -14.36 -8.03 -22.30
CA ASN A 83 -13.07 -7.99 -21.61
C ASN A 83 -12.72 -9.36 -21.03
N ARG A 84 -11.46 -9.76 -21.16
CA ARG A 84 -10.94 -10.97 -20.51
C ARG A 84 -10.73 -10.68 -19.02
N ARG A 85 -11.39 -11.41 -18.14
CA ARG A 85 -11.39 -11.20 -16.68
C ARG A 85 -10.99 -12.47 -15.94
N LEU A 86 -10.07 -12.35 -14.99
CA LEU A 86 -9.70 -13.40 -14.03
C LEU A 86 -10.66 -13.36 -12.85
N PHE A 87 -11.17 -14.52 -12.45
CA PHE A 87 -11.90 -14.70 -11.21
C PHE A 87 -11.05 -15.53 -10.24
N LYS A 88 -10.74 -14.95 -9.08
CA LYS A 88 -9.97 -15.58 -8.01
C LYS A 88 -10.81 -15.60 -6.73
N LEU A 89 -11.27 -16.78 -6.33
CA LEU A 89 -12.02 -16.97 -5.08
C LEU A 89 -11.10 -17.48 -3.97
N LEU A 90 -11.07 -16.75 -2.87
CA LEU A 90 -10.30 -17.06 -1.67
C LEU A 90 -11.24 -17.52 -0.54
N ALA A 91 -11.00 -18.71 0.01
CA ALA A 91 -11.53 -19.13 1.30
C ALA A 91 -10.65 -18.57 2.40
N VAL A 92 -11.20 -17.64 3.19
CA VAL A 92 -10.43 -16.88 4.17
C VAL A 92 -10.68 -17.42 5.57
N ALA A 93 -11.93 -17.43 6.03
CA ALA A 93 -12.26 -17.62 7.43
C ALA A 93 -13.21 -18.79 7.68
N GLU A 94 -12.75 -19.83 8.36
CA GLU A 94 -13.60 -20.90 8.85
C GLU A 94 -14.44 -20.44 10.04
N GLY A 95 -15.75 -20.73 10.01
CA GLY A 95 -16.71 -20.16 10.97
C GLY A 95 -17.19 -18.75 10.62
N GLY A 96 -16.80 -18.26 9.44
CA GLY A 96 -17.17 -16.96 8.91
C GLY A 96 -16.26 -15.81 9.37
N MET A 97 -16.47 -14.64 8.76
CA MET A 97 -15.87 -13.37 9.12
C MET A 97 -16.95 -12.31 9.22
N GLN A 98 -16.87 -11.46 10.24
CA GLN A 98 -17.90 -10.46 10.53
C GLN A 98 -17.84 -9.27 9.57
N ASP A 99 -16.63 -8.86 9.20
CA ASP A 99 -16.39 -7.72 8.33
C ASP A 99 -15.04 -7.77 7.63
N VAL A 100 -14.92 -7.04 6.51
CA VAL A 100 -13.65 -6.72 5.87
C VAL A 100 -13.38 -5.22 6.03
N ILE A 101 -12.47 -4.89 6.93
CA ILE A 101 -12.15 -3.50 7.28
C ILE A 101 -11.36 -2.82 6.16
N ARG A 102 -10.40 -3.54 5.57
CA ARG A 102 -9.51 -3.01 4.53
C ARG A 102 -8.95 -4.10 3.65
N PHE A 103 -8.93 -3.87 2.35
CA PHE A 103 -8.24 -4.73 1.40
C PHE A 103 -6.80 -4.29 1.20
N TYR A 104 -5.97 -5.22 0.77
CA TYR A 104 -4.58 -4.96 0.42
C TYR A 104 -4.23 -5.69 -0.88
N LEU A 105 -3.57 -4.98 -1.79
CA LEU A 105 -3.05 -5.50 -3.05
C LEU A 105 -1.52 -5.43 -3.03
N ASN A 106 -0.85 -6.57 -3.22
CA ASN A 106 0.62 -6.68 -3.17
C ASN A 106 1.27 -6.13 -1.90
N GLY A 107 0.53 -6.08 -0.79
CA GLY A 107 1.04 -5.52 0.46
C GLY A 107 0.41 -4.17 0.81
N GLU A 108 -0.02 -3.41 -0.20
CA GLU A 108 -0.47 -2.02 -0.08
C GLU A 108 -1.97 -1.90 0.20
N PRO A 109 -2.39 -1.01 1.12
CA PRO A 109 -3.79 -0.80 1.43
C PRO A 109 -4.55 -0.20 0.25
N VAL A 110 -5.75 -0.71 -0.01
CA VAL A 110 -6.65 -0.17 -1.04
C VAL A 110 -8.05 0.04 -0.49
N ASP A 111 -8.70 1.09 -0.97
CA ASP A 111 -10.11 1.37 -0.71
C ASP A 111 -10.96 0.90 -1.89
N VAL A 112 -12.20 0.52 -1.59
CA VAL A 112 -13.17 0.01 -2.57
C VAL A 112 -14.47 0.79 -2.48
N ASP A 113 -15.14 0.97 -3.61
CA ASP A 113 -16.46 1.57 -3.67
C ASP A 113 -17.58 0.60 -3.23
N SER A 114 -18.82 1.09 -3.23
CA SER A 114 -20.01 0.28 -2.88
C SER A 114 -20.24 -0.94 -3.77
N SER A 115 -19.69 -0.94 -4.99
CA SER A 115 -19.77 -2.06 -5.93
C SER A 115 -18.58 -3.01 -5.83
N GLY A 116 -17.57 -2.66 -5.02
CA GLY A 116 -16.33 -3.40 -4.81
C GLY A 116 -15.19 -3.01 -5.75
N TYR A 117 -15.31 -1.96 -6.56
CA TYR A 117 -14.20 -1.53 -7.43
C TYR A 117 -13.16 -0.77 -6.63
N VAL A 118 -11.89 -1.05 -6.90
CA VAL A 118 -10.77 -0.37 -6.23
C VAL A 118 -10.72 1.09 -6.69
N THR A 119 -10.57 2.01 -5.73
CA THR A 119 -10.50 3.46 -5.98
C THR A 119 -9.12 4.06 -5.72
N THR A 120 -8.17 3.26 -5.22
CA THR A 120 -6.80 3.69 -4.91
C THR A 120 -5.87 3.49 -6.11
N ALA A 121 -5.07 4.51 -6.45
CA ALA A 121 -4.04 4.41 -7.50
C ALA A 121 -2.93 3.41 -7.12
N PRO A 122 -2.31 2.69 -8.07
CA PRO A 122 -2.55 2.72 -9.51
C PRO A 122 -3.76 1.88 -9.97
N TRP A 123 -4.45 1.19 -9.05
CA TRP A 123 -5.54 0.24 -9.36
C TRP A 123 -6.93 0.87 -9.57
N ASN A 124 -7.02 2.19 -9.54
CA ASN A 124 -8.27 2.96 -9.66
C ASN A 124 -8.85 3.08 -11.07
N LYS A 125 -8.33 2.31 -12.03
CA LYS A 125 -8.74 2.33 -13.45
C LYS A 125 -10.02 1.51 -13.73
N GLY A 126 -10.66 0.95 -12.69
CA GLY A 126 -11.88 0.14 -12.81
C GLY A 126 -11.64 -1.34 -13.20
N ASN A 127 -10.37 -1.75 -13.30
CA ASN A 127 -9.98 -3.11 -13.69
C ASN A 127 -9.97 -4.12 -12.53
N VAL A 128 -9.96 -3.65 -11.29
CA VAL A 128 -9.91 -4.50 -10.10
C VAL A 128 -11.20 -4.35 -9.31
N ARG A 129 -11.86 -5.48 -9.05
CA ARG A 129 -13.06 -5.55 -8.22
C ARG A 129 -12.90 -6.61 -7.14
N LEU A 130 -13.08 -6.22 -5.89
CA LEU A 130 -12.99 -7.05 -4.70
C LEU A 130 -14.36 -7.07 -4.03
N VAL A 131 -14.96 -8.25 -3.91
CA VAL A 131 -16.21 -8.46 -3.19
C VAL A 131 -16.04 -9.60 -2.21
N TRP A 132 -16.82 -9.61 -1.14
CA TRP A 132 -16.66 -10.59 -0.06
C TRP A 132 -18.01 -11.05 0.47
N ARG A 133 -18.00 -12.18 1.18
CA ARG A 133 -19.18 -12.75 1.86
C ARG A 133 -18.80 -13.23 3.24
N LYS A 134 -19.66 -12.97 4.22
CA LYS A 134 -19.41 -13.27 5.64
C LYS A 134 -19.26 -14.76 5.93
N GLY A 135 -20.09 -15.61 5.34
CA GLY A 135 -20.10 -17.04 5.69
C GLY A 135 -20.59 -17.30 7.12
N ILE A 136 -21.49 -16.46 7.66
CA ILE A 136 -22.02 -16.57 9.03
C ILE A 136 -23.45 -17.12 9.00
N GLN A 137 -23.82 -17.95 9.99
CA GLN A 137 -25.15 -18.56 10.00
C GLN A 137 -26.21 -17.47 10.19
N GLY A 138 -27.20 -17.42 9.31
CA GLY A 138 -28.20 -16.35 9.29
C GLY A 138 -27.77 -15.07 8.55
N ASP A 139 -26.49 -14.93 8.19
CA ASP A 139 -25.96 -13.78 7.42
C ASP A 139 -24.93 -14.24 6.38
N GLN A 140 -25.40 -14.42 5.14
CA GLN A 140 -24.59 -14.90 4.01
C GLN A 140 -23.89 -16.24 4.28
N TRP A 141 -24.60 -17.19 4.92
CA TRP A 141 -24.06 -18.50 5.34
C TRP A 141 -23.39 -19.31 4.24
N ASP A 142 -23.96 -19.30 3.04
CA ASP A 142 -23.34 -19.88 1.85
C ASP A 142 -22.32 -18.88 1.29
N GLY A 143 -21.07 -19.01 1.73
CA GLY A 143 -19.96 -18.12 1.38
C GLY A 143 -19.53 -18.20 -0.08
N GLY A 144 -19.86 -19.27 -0.79
CA GLY A 144 -19.57 -19.44 -2.22
C GLY A 144 -20.63 -18.83 -3.14
N ALA A 145 -21.71 -18.26 -2.60
CA ALA A 145 -22.87 -17.84 -3.37
C ALA A 145 -22.70 -16.47 -4.08
N TYR A 146 -21.68 -16.34 -4.93
CA TYR A 146 -21.46 -15.16 -5.77
C TYR A 146 -22.22 -15.26 -7.09
N GLN A 147 -23.18 -14.37 -7.31
CA GLN A 147 -23.95 -14.34 -8.55
C GLN A 147 -23.06 -14.08 -9.77
N VAL A 148 -22.18 -13.07 -9.67
CA VAL A 148 -21.23 -12.72 -10.75
C VAL A 148 -20.31 -13.89 -11.15
N LEU A 149 -19.95 -14.76 -10.20
CA LEU A 149 -19.14 -15.95 -10.48
C LEU A 149 -19.95 -17.03 -11.18
N ARG A 150 -21.19 -17.26 -10.75
CA ARG A 150 -22.10 -18.22 -11.39
C ARG A 150 -22.49 -17.81 -12.80
N ASP A 151 -22.71 -16.52 -13.03
CA ASP A 151 -23.05 -15.99 -14.36
C ASP A 151 -21.87 -16.15 -15.33
N ALA A 152 -20.64 -15.97 -14.84
CA ALA A 152 -19.41 -16.13 -15.61
C ALA A 152 -19.05 -17.61 -15.88
N PHE A 153 -19.39 -18.51 -14.95
CA PHE A 153 -19.05 -19.94 -15.01
C PHE A 153 -20.21 -20.86 -14.62
N PRO A 154 -21.33 -20.87 -15.36
CA PRO A 154 -22.55 -21.57 -14.95
C PRO A 154 -22.40 -23.09 -14.83
N ASN A 155 -21.46 -23.68 -15.58
CA ASN A 155 -21.19 -25.12 -15.57
C ASN A 155 -20.12 -25.55 -14.55
N ASN A 156 -19.28 -24.61 -14.08
CA ASN A 156 -18.16 -24.91 -13.19
C ASN A 156 -18.42 -24.45 -11.76
N TRP A 157 -19.21 -23.38 -11.58
CA TRP A 157 -19.60 -22.85 -10.28
C TRP A 157 -21.12 -22.78 -10.19
N THR A 158 -21.73 -23.83 -9.65
CA THR A 158 -23.19 -23.99 -9.52
C THR A 158 -23.68 -23.58 -8.12
N THR A 159 -24.99 -23.65 -7.90
CA THR A 159 -25.62 -23.46 -6.57
C THR A 159 -25.19 -24.49 -5.52
N ASP A 160 -24.57 -25.60 -5.93
CA ASP A 160 -24.06 -26.63 -5.02
C ASP A 160 -22.69 -26.29 -4.44
N HIS A 161 -21.97 -25.34 -5.05
CA HIS A 161 -20.68 -24.81 -4.58
C HIS A 161 -20.89 -23.78 -3.45
N ARG A 162 -21.49 -24.23 -2.34
CA ARG A 162 -22.02 -23.35 -1.29
C ARG A 162 -20.95 -22.72 -0.41
N MET A 163 -19.85 -23.44 -0.15
CA MET A 163 -18.81 -23.06 0.83
C MET A 163 -19.42 -22.55 2.14
N ARG A 164 -20.28 -23.39 2.70
CA ARG A 164 -21.12 -23.04 3.85
C ARG A 164 -20.28 -22.86 5.11
N GLY A 165 -20.51 -21.77 5.83
CA GLY A 165 -19.77 -21.45 7.07
C GLY A 165 -18.35 -20.94 6.85
N VAL A 166 -18.02 -20.55 5.61
CA VAL A 166 -16.69 -20.05 5.23
C VAL A 166 -16.82 -18.60 4.75
N GLY A 167 -16.09 -17.68 5.37
CA GLY A 167 -15.92 -16.32 4.90
C GLY A 167 -15.00 -16.31 3.67
N THR A 168 -15.42 -15.64 2.60
CA THR A 168 -14.73 -15.68 1.31
C THR A 168 -14.52 -14.29 0.73
N ILE A 169 -13.51 -14.16 -0.11
CA ILE A 169 -13.23 -12.97 -0.92
C ILE A 169 -13.15 -13.40 -2.38
N LEU A 170 -13.93 -12.78 -3.25
CA LEU A 170 -13.84 -12.92 -4.69
C LEU A 170 -13.15 -11.68 -5.27
N ALA A 171 -11.96 -11.89 -5.82
CA ALA A 171 -11.21 -10.89 -6.55
C ALA A 171 -11.37 -11.11 -8.06
N MET A 172 -11.64 -10.02 -8.77
CA MET A 172 -11.80 -9.97 -10.21
C MET A 172 -10.78 -9.00 -10.80
N PHE A 173 -10.02 -9.45 -11.80
CA PHE A 173 -9.02 -8.64 -12.49
C PHE A 173 -9.27 -8.64 -13.98
N ASP A 174 -9.51 -7.47 -14.56
CA ASP A 174 -9.57 -7.31 -16.01
C ASP A 174 -8.17 -7.34 -16.60
N ALA A 175 -8.01 -8.08 -17.69
CA ALA A 175 -6.82 -8.01 -18.51
C ALA A 175 -6.66 -6.57 -19.04
N VAL A 176 -5.42 -6.08 -19.00
CA VAL A 176 -5.04 -4.80 -19.57
C VAL A 176 -4.10 -5.01 -20.74
N ASP A 177 -4.05 -4.02 -21.62
CA ASP A 177 -3.15 -4.04 -22.77
C ASP A 177 -1.69 -4.12 -22.32
N GLY A 178 -0.83 -4.71 -23.16
CA GLY A 178 0.57 -5.02 -22.81
C GLY A 178 1.38 -3.84 -22.28
N ASN A 179 1.03 -2.61 -22.68
CA ASN A 179 1.69 -1.39 -22.23
C ASN A 179 1.32 -0.99 -20.79
N ASP A 180 0.13 -1.36 -20.32
CA ASP A 180 -0.39 -1.01 -19.00
C ASP A 180 -0.14 -2.14 -17.98
N ILE A 181 0.28 -3.34 -18.44
CA ILE A 181 0.68 -4.45 -17.57
C ILE A 181 1.82 -4.02 -16.64
N GLY A 182 2.82 -3.32 -17.18
CA GLY A 182 3.97 -2.86 -16.39
C GLY A 182 3.59 -1.84 -15.31
N GLU A 183 2.50 -1.10 -15.49
CA GLU A 183 2.03 -0.07 -14.55
C GLU A 183 1.05 -0.66 -13.52
N LEU A 184 0.05 -1.43 -13.97
CA LEU A 184 -1.04 -1.91 -13.13
C LEU A 184 -0.73 -3.26 -12.46
N TYR A 185 0.02 -4.11 -13.16
CA TYR A 185 0.29 -5.51 -12.83
C TYR A 185 1.78 -5.83 -12.96
N SER A 186 2.65 -4.96 -12.42
CA SER A 186 4.12 -5.00 -12.61
C SER A 186 4.82 -6.27 -12.07
N GLY A 187 4.06 -7.23 -11.53
CA GLY A 187 4.52 -8.55 -11.08
C GLY A 187 3.50 -9.65 -11.38
N GLY A 188 2.58 -9.42 -12.32
CA GLY A 188 1.43 -10.29 -12.59
C GLY A 188 0.20 -9.94 -11.73
N GLU A 189 -0.68 -10.91 -11.54
CA GLU A 189 -1.91 -10.77 -10.76
C GLU A 189 -1.61 -10.29 -9.32
N PRO A 190 -2.24 -9.19 -8.86
CA PRO A 190 -2.01 -8.72 -7.50
C PRO A 190 -2.43 -9.75 -6.47
N LYS A 191 -1.57 -9.95 -5.46
CA LYS A 191 -1.87 -10.73 -4.27
C LYS A 191 -2.86 -9.96 -3.42
N VAL A 192 -3.98 -10.59 -3.09
CA VAL A 192 -5.09 -10.07 -2.30
C VAL A 192 -4.95 -10.57 -0.88
N THR A 193 -4.86 -9.64 0.05
CA THR A 193 -5.03 -9.90 1.49
C THR A 193 -6.05 -8.93 2.05
N ALA A 194 -6.66 -9.27 3.18
CA ALA A 194 -7.62 -8.40 3.82
C ALA A 194 -7.39 -8.34 5.32
N LEU A 195 -7.58 -7.16 5.89
CA LEU A 195 -7.81 -6.98 7.31
C LEU A 195 -9.29 -7.28 7.59
N ILE A 196 -9.54 -8.33 8.35
CA ILE A 196 -10.88 -8.81 8.65
C ILE A 196 -11.17 -8.71 10.15
N GLU A 197 -12.45 -8.59 10.48
CA GLU A 197 -12.97 -9.04 11.77
C GLU A 197 -13.32 -10.51 11.64
N GLY A 198 -12.68 -11.35 12.45
CA GLY A 198 -12.83 -12.80 12.41
C GLY A 198 -14.22 -13.32 12.78
N ALA A 199 -14.31 -14.61 13.08
CA ALA A 199 -15.54 -15.28 13.48
C ALA A 199 -16.12 -14.62 14.74
N VAL A 200 -17.45 -14.68 14.88
CA VAL A 200 -18.13 -14.23 16.11
C VAL A 200 -17.78 -15.20 17.24
N PRO A 201 -17.04 -14.76 18.28
CA PRO A 201 -16.70 -15.65 19.37
C PRO A 201 -17.92 -15.94 20.24
N VAL A 202 -18.03 -17.20 20.65
CA VAL A 202 -19.06 -17.70 21.54
C VAL A 202 -18.55 -17.66 22.98
N TRP A 203 -19.29 -17.00 23.86
CA TRP A 203 -19.07 -17.09 25.29
C TRP A 203 -19.69 -18.37 25.83
N THR A 204 -18.93 -19.45 25.77
CA THR A 204 -19.42 -20.81 26.10
C THR A 204 -20.07 -20.91 27.49
N VAL A 205 -19.65 -20.07 28.45
CA VAL A 205 -20.20 -20.07 29.81
C VAL A 205 -21.72 -19.89 29.83
N THR A 206 -22.27 -19.03 28.98
CA THR A 206 -23.72 -18.79 28.86
C THR A 206 -24.31 -19.15 27.50
N GLY A 207 -23.46 -19.31 26.47
CA GLY A 207 -23.86 -19.54 25.09
C GLY A 207 -24.07 -18.25 24.27
N ASP A 208 -23.78 -17.08 24.85
CA ASP A 208 -23.96 -15.79 24.18
C ASP A 208 -22.91 -15.55 23.08
N ASN A 209 -23.29 -14.86 22.02
CA ASN A 209 -22.37 -14.42 20.97
C ASN A 209 -21.83 -13.02 21.26
N TYR A 210 -20.53 -12.81 21.07
CA TYR A 210 -19.86 -11.53 21.32
C TYR A 210 -19.25 -10.96 20.04
N PRO A 211 -20.08 -10.42 19.14
CA PRO A 211 -19.59 -9.88 17.88
C PRO A 211 -18.63 -8.70 18.13
N TRP A 212 -17.65 -8.54 17.25
CA TRP A 212 -16.57 -7.54 17.31
C TRP A 212 -15.71 -7.58 18.59
N SER A 213 -15.82 -8.63 19.40
CA SER A 213 -14.99 -8.77 20.60
C SER A 213 -13.54 -8.98 20.22
N ARG A 214 -12.65 -8.25 20.92
CA ARG A 214 -11.20 -8.47 20.91
C ARG A 214 -10.68 -8.97 22.27
N ASN A 215 -11.59 -9.35 23.18
CA ASN A 215 -11.24 -9.75 24.53
C ASN A 215 -10.65 -11.19 24.54
N PRO A 216 -9.42 -11.39 25.03
CA PRO A 216 -8.75 -12.69 25.00
C PRO A 216 -9.44 -13.78 25.83
N VAL A 217 -10.14 -13.43 26.93
CA VAL A 217 -10.90 -14.41 27.73
C VAL A 217 -12.11 -14.91 26.93
N VAL A 218 -12.76 -14.02 26.17
CA VAL A 218 -13.87 -14.38 25.29
C VAL A 218 -13.39 -15.30 24.16
N HIS A 219 -12.24 -15.00 23.57
CA HIS A 219 -11.60 -15.89 22.59
C HIS A 219 -11.21 -17.24 23.19
N LEU A 220 -10.75 -17.27 24.45
CA LEU A 220 -10.38 -18.50 25.14
C LEU A 220 -11.61 -19.36 25.45
N ALA A 221 -12.71 -18.75 25.90
CA ALA A 221 -13.97 -19.44 26.14
C ALA A 221 -14.53 -20.05 24.84
N ASP A 222 -14.44 -19.31 23.73
CA ASP A 222 -14.79 -19.78 22.39
C ASP A 222 -13.91 -20.97 21.99
N LEU A 223 -12.59 -20.81 22.00
CA LEU A 223 -11.64 -21.87 21.60
C LEU A 223 -11.86 -23.18 22.37
N LEU A 224 -12.04 -23.11 23.69
CA LEU A 224 -12.18 -24.29 24.55
C LEU A 224 -13.57 -24.92 24.45
N GLY A 225 -14.58 -24.10 24.23
CA GLY A 225 -15.98 -24.45 24.47
C GLY A 225 -16.90 -24.38 23.26
N HIS A 226 -16.36 -24.00 22.09
CA HIS A 226 -17.17 -23.81 20.89
C HIS A 226 -17.98 -25.07 20.55
N PRO A 227 -19.29 -24.96 20.25
CA PRO A 227 -20.16 -26.12 20.02
C PRO A 227 -19.67 -27.09 18.93
N VAL A 228 -18.92 -26.59 17.95
CA VAL A 228 -18.42 -27.36 16.80
C VAL A 228 -16.94 -27.76 16.93
N TYR A 229 -16.11 -26.93 17.58
CA TYR A 229 -14.64 -27.08 17.52
C TYR A 229 -14.01 -27.26 18.91
N GLY A 230 -14.74 -26.91 19.97
CA GLY A 230 -14.22 -26.89 21.33
C GLY A 230 -14.12 -28.30 21.92
N PRO A 231 -13.03 -28.62 22.65
CA PRO A 231 -12.88 -29.91 23.33
C PRO A 231 -13.69 -30.03 24.63
N MET A 232 -14.21 -28.93 25.18
CA MET A 232 -14.87 -28.88 26.49
C MET A 232 -16.34 -28.45 26.38
N ARG A 233 -17.16 -28.83 27.36
CA ARG A 233 -18.54 -28.33 27.49
C ARG A 233 -18.58 -27.12 28.41
N ALA A 234 -19.65 -26.34 28.33
CA ALA A 234 -19.87 -25.19 29.22
C ALA A 234 -19.72 -25.52 30.72
N GLY A 235 -20.20 -26.70 31.15
CA GLY A 235 -20.10 -27.15 32.55
C GLY A 235 -18.70 -27.56 33.01
N ASP A 236 -17.76 -27.77 32.10
CA ASP A 236 -16.35 -28.05 32.42
C ASP A 236 -15.56 -26.76 32.71
N LEU A 237 -16.10 -25.60 32.31
CA LEU A 237 -15.52 -24.28 32.56
C LEU A 237 -16.07 -23.72 33.87
N ASP A 238 -15.20 -23.12 34.69
CA ASP A 238 -15.62 -22.43 35.89
C ASP A 238 -16.19 -21.05 35.56
N ALA A 239 -17.52 -20.96 35.51
CA ALA A 239 -18.25 -19.75 35.14
C ALA A 239 -17.84 -18.51 35.96
N ALA A 240 -17.57 -18.68 37.25
CA ALA A 240 -17.21 -17.57 38.14
C ALA A 240 -15.89 -16.92 37.74
N SER A 241 -14.84 -17.72 37.53
CA SER A 241 -13.52 -17.24 37.14
C SER A 241 -13.52 -16.60 35.74
N PHE A 242 -14.21 -17.19 34.75
CA PHE A 242 -14.36 -16.59 33.42
C PHE A 242 -15.12 -15.25 33.47
N ASN A 243 -16.20 -15.18 34.25
CA ASN A 243 -16.98 -13.94 34.42
C ASN A 243 -16.18 -12.84 35.16
N ALA A 244 -15.25 -13.21 36.04
CA ALA A 244 -14.35 -12.26 36.70
C ALA A 244 -13.23 -11.78 35.75
N ALA A 245 -12.61 -12.68 34.99
CA ALA A 245 -11.48 -12.35 34.12
C ALA A 245 -11.88 -11.45 32.93
N ARG A 246 -13.13 -11.53 32.46
CA ARG A 246 -13.60 -10.72 31.32
C ARG A 246 -13.56 -9.19 31.59
N PRO A 247 -14.17 -8.65 32.65
CA PRO A 247 -14.07 -7.22 32.97
C PRO A 247 -12.63 -6.80 33.30
N ASP A 248 -11.80 -7.67 33.87
CA ASP A 248 -10.37 -7.40 34.10
C ASP A 248 -9.61 -7.08 32.81
N CYS A 249 -9.89 -7.83 31.73
CA CYS A 249 -9.34 -7.53 30.40
C CYS A 249 -9.87 -6.22 29.79
N ASN A 250 -11.11 -5.84 30.13
CA ASN A 250 -11.75 -4.62 29.66
C ASN A 250 -11.45 -3.39 30.54
N ALA A 251 -10.69 -3.53 31.63
CA ALA A 251 -10.30 -2.39 32.44
C ALA A 251 -9.50 -1.39 31.59
N GLU A 252 -9.78 -0.10 31.73
CA GLU A 252 -9.04 0.94 31.02
C GLU A 252 -7.65 1.15 31.64
N VAL A 253 -6.65 1.32 30.79
CA VAL A 253 -5.26 1.59 31.17
C VAL A 253 -4.78 2.87 30.49
N PRO A 254 -4.00 3.71 31.19
CA PRO A 254 -3.47 4.94 30.61
C PRO A 254 -2.40 4.66 29.57
N THR A 255 -2.40 5.46 28.52
CA THR A 255 -1.44 5.47 27.39
C THR A 255 -0.94 6.89 27.18
N ALA A 256 0.14 7.07 26.42
CA ALA A 256 0.64 8.40 26.07
C ALA A 256 -0.39 9.23 25.28
N GLY A 257 -1.32 8.57 24.57
CA GLY A 257 -2.35 9.19 23.72
C GLY A 257 -3.78 9.13 24.26
N GLY A 258 -4.00 8.75 25.54
CA GLY A 258 -5.34 8.60 26.12
C GLY A 258 -5.48 7.33 26.95
N THR A 259 -6.54 6.55 26.75
CA THR A 259 -6.74 5.25 27.40
C THR A 259 -6.97 4.14 26.38
N ARG A 260 -6.66 2.90 26.75
CA ARG A 260 -7.02 1.70 26.00
C ARG A 260 -7.53 0.62 26.94
N LEU A 261 -8.18 -0.42 26.40
CA LEU A 261 -8.48 -1.62 27.18
C LEU A 261 -7.19 -2.37 27.54
N ARG A 262 -7.14 -2.94 28.75
CA ARG A 262 -5.95 -3.59 29.32
C ARG A 262 -5.40 -4.69 28.42
N TYR A 263 -6.26 -5.62 28.00
CA TYR A 263 -5.89 -6.77 27.19
C TYR A 263 -6.80 -6.93 25.99
N GLN A 264 -6.20 -6.88 24.80
CA GLN A 264 -6.84 -7.22 23.54
C GLN A 264 -6.06 -8.31 22.83
N SER A 265 -6.73 -9.09 21.98
CA SER A 265 -6.09 -10.09 21.14
C SER A 265 -6.70 -10.14 19.75
N GLY A 266 -5.88 -10.54 18.78
CA GLY A 266 -6.34 -11.04 17.49
C GLY A 266 -5.47 -12.22 17.09
N LEU A 267 -6.10 -13.35 16.77
CA LEU A 267 -5.42 -14.62 16.60
C LEU A 267 -5.98 -15.39 15.42
N SER A 268 -5.07 -15.89 14.59
CA SER A 268 -5.35 -16.90 13.58
C SER A 268 -4.81 -18.24 14.07
N HIS A 269 -5.62 -19.29 14.02
CA HIS A 269 -5.17 -20.64 14.33
C HIS A 269 -5.69 -21.61 13.29
N ALA A 270 -4.87 -22.59 12.94
CA ALA A 270 -5.31 -23.70 12.11
C ALA A 270 -6.18 -24.63 12.96
N LEU A 271 -7.27 -25.16 12.39
CA LEU A 271 -8.10 -26.15 13.12
C LEU A 271 -7.36 -27.47 13.42
N ALA A 272 -6.25 -27.72 12.73
CA ALA A 272 -5.37 -28.86 13.00
C ALA A 272 -4.35 -28.59 14.12
N GLU A 273 -4.22 -27.35 14.59
CA GLU A 273 -3.30 -26.98 15.68
C GLU A 273 -3.81 -27.56 17.02
N PRO A 274 -2.91 -28.05 17.90
CA PRO A 274 -3.32 -28.44 19.24
C PRO A 274 -3.96 -27.27 20.00
N VAL A 275 -5.19 -27.47 20.48
CA VAL A 275 -5.96 -26.46 21.22
C VAL A 275 -5.20 -25.89 22.42
N LYS A 276 -4.32 -26.68 23.05
CA LYS A 276 -3.43 -26.24 24.14
C LYS A 276 -2.52 -25.10 23.72
N ASP A 277 -1.90 -25.20 22.56
CA ASP A 277 -0.93 -24.21 22.09
C ASP A 277 -1.64 -22.91 21.70
N THR A 278 -2.82 -23.02 21.10
CA THR A 278 -3.68 -21.86 20.81
C THR A 278 -4.21 -21.21 22.10
N ALA A 279 -4.61 -22.01 23.09
CA ALA A 279 -5.06 -21.52 24.40
C ALA A 279 -3.91 -20.81 25.14
N GLN A 280 -2.68 -21.32 25.02
CA GLN A 280 -1.48 -20.68 25.56
C GLN A 280 -1.29 -19.27 25.00
N LYS A 281 -1.43 -19.10 23.68
CA LYS A 281 -1.29 -17.78 23.04
C LYS A 281 -2.30 -16.77 23.58
N LEU A 282 -3.52 -17.21 23.87
CA LEU A 282 -4.57 -16.36 24.45
C LEU A 282 -4.33 -16.05 25.93
N LEU A 283 -3.88 -17.03 26.72
CA LEU A 283 -3.45 -16.80 28.11
C LEU A 283 -2.29 -15.81 28.16
N ASP A 284 -1.28 -15.98 27.31
CA ASP A 284 -0.13 -15.09 27.19
C ASP A 284 -0.56 -13.67 26.83
N ALA A 285 -1.54 -13.51 25.92
CA ALA A 285 -2.05 -12.20 25.52
C ALA A 285 -2.69 -11.40 26.67
N MET A 286 -3.10 -12.07 27.75
CA MET A 286 -3.67 -11.42 28.94
C MET A 286 -2.84 -11.59 30.21
N GLY A 287 -1.62 -12.16 30.12
CA GLY A 287 -0.81 -12.48 31.29
C GLY A 287 -1.51 -13.48 32.22
N GLY A 288 -2.44 -14.24 31.68
CA GLY A 288 -3.39 -15.05 32.41
C GLY A 288 -2.82 -16.39 32.82
N ARG A 289 -3.53 -17.03 33.75
CA ARG A 289 -3.22 -18.38 34.22
C ARG A 289 -4.50 -19.20 34.22
N ALA A 290 -4.36 -20.50 33.94
CA ALA A 290 -5.44 -21.45 34.06
C ALA A 290 -5.05 -22.59 35.03
N TRP A 291 -6.03 -23.08 35.78
CA TRP A 291 -5.86 -24.19 36.74
C TRP A 291 -7.16 -24.99 36.86
N ILE A 292 -7.07 -26.16 37.49
CA ILE A 292 -8.25 -26.95 37.83
C ILE A 292 -8.70 -26.61 39.25
N THR A 293 -9.97 -26.28 39.41
CA THR A 293 -10.63 -26.08 40.71
C THR A 293 -10.85 -27.40 41.44
N ASN A 294 -11.16 -27.35 42.74
CA ASN A 294 -11.50 -28.55 43.51
C ASN A 294 -12.71 -29.32 42.94
N ASP A 295 -13.60 -28.62 42.22
CA ASP A 295 -14.75 -29.20 41.52
C ASP A 295 -14.39 -29.87 40.18
N GLY A 296 -13.11 -29.88 39.80
CA GLY A 296 -12.64 -30.46 38.55
C GLY A 296 -12.93 -29.61 37.31
N LYS A 297 -13.29 -28.34 37.49
CA LYS A 297 -13.54 -27.37 36.41
C LYS A 297 -12.28 -26.56 36.09
N LEU A 298 -12.13 -26.17 34.83
CA LEU A 298 -11.07 -25.28 34.38
C LEU A 298 -11.41 -23.83 34.74
N ALA A 299 -10.60 -23.22 35.58
CA ALA A 299 -10.70 -21.82 35.94
C ALA A 299 -9.57 -21.00 35.34
N VAL A 300 -9.81 -19.70 35.20
CA VAL A 300 -8.92 -18.74 34.54
C VAL A 300 -8.87 -17.43 35.31
N GLU A 301 -7.69 -16.81 35.32
CA GLU A 301 -7.48 -15.47 35.87
C GLU A 301 -6.70 -14.65 34.84
N ALA A 302 -7.11 -13.40 34.62
CA ALA A 302 -6.35 -12.44 33.82
C ALA A 302 -5.16 -11.92 34.64
N GLY A 303 -4.14 -11.35 33.98
CA GLY A 303 -2.97 -10.77 34.63
C GLY A 303 -3.31 -9.49 35.39
N VAL A 304 -4.02 -9.60 36.50
CA VAL A 304 -4.37 -8.49 37.40
C VAL A 304 -3.94 -8.87 38.81
N TRP A 305 -3.44 -7.88 39.56
CA TRP A 305 -3.05 -8.11 40.93
C TRP A 305 -4.27 -8.24 41.85
N SER A 306 -4.38 -9.38 42.52
CA SER A 306 -5.25 -9.63 43.66
C SER A 306 -4.38 -9.90 44.89
N ALA A 307 -4.78 -9.33 46.03
CA ALA A 307 -4.07 -9.52 47.29
C ALA A 307 -4.33 -10.95 47.85
N PRO A 308 -3.34 -11.57 48.51
CA PRO A 308 -3.55 -12.87 49.14
C PRO A 308 -4.52 -12.77 50.32
N GLU A 309 -5.45 -13.72 50.43
CA GLU A 309 -6.40 -13.81 51.54
C GLU A 309 -5.86 -14.63 52.73
N ILE A 310 -4.94 -15.55 52.45
CA ILE A 310 -4.36 -16.46 53.44
C ILE A 310 -2.96 -16.01 53.81
N THR A 311 -2.69 -15.99 55.12
CA THR A 311 -1.36 -15.68 55.66
C THR A 311 -0.75 -16.90 56.34
N ILE A 312 0.43 -17.31 55.88
CA ILE A 312 1.29 -18.26 56.56
C ILE A 312 2.03 -17.51 57.67
N GLU A 313 1.84 -17.94 58.90
CA GLU A 313 2.60 -17.47 60.05
C GLU A 313 3.65 -18.51 60.44
N GLU A 314 4.67 -18.06 61.17
CA GLU A 314 5.78 -18.91 61.60
C GLU A 314 5.33 -20.20 62.33
N ARG A 315 4.25 -20.15 63.12
CA ARG A 315 3.69 -21.33 63.81
C ARG A 315 3.18 -22.42 62.86
N HIS A 316 2.89 -22.11 61.60
CA HIS A 316 2.39 -23.08 60.62
C HIS A 316 3.52 -23.88 59.95
N VAL A 317 4.76 -23.39 60.05
CA VAL A 317 5.94 -23.95 59.39
C VAL A 317 6.56 -25.05 60.25
N VAL A 318 6.86 -26.19 59.62
CA VAL A 318 7.62 -27.31 60.20
C VAL A 318 9.08 -27.22 59.78
N GLU A 319 9.30 -27.05 58.48
CA GLU A 319 10.61 -26.94 57.84
C GLU A 319 10.54 -25.84 56.77
N MET A 320 11.66 -25.16 56.56
CA MET A 320 11.75 -24.08 55.58
C MET A 320 13.15 -24.07 54.98
N ASP A 321 13.18 -24.11 53.65
CA ASP A 321 14.32 -23.71 52.84
C ASP A 321 14.04 -22.32 52.27
N TYR A 322 14.98 -21.40 52.43
CA TYR A 322 14.83 -19.99 52.07
C TYR A 322 16.09 -19.51 51.37
N GLY A 323 15.92 -18.95 50.17
CA GLY A 323 17.04 -18.58 49.31
C GLY A 323 16.75 -17.36 48.43
N ALA A 324 17.79 -16.99 47.68
CA ALA A 324 17.65 -16.03 46.59
C ALA A 324 16.78 -16.62 45.48
N GLY A 325 15.91 -15.80 44.88
CA GLY A 325 14.90 -16.29 43.94
C GLY A 325 15.47 -17.04 42.73
N THR A 326 16.37 -16.39 41.98
CA THR A 326 16.97 -16.96 40.76
C THR A 326 18.49 -16.83 40.80
N GLU A 327 19.21 -17.91 40.48
CA GLU A 327 20.66 -17.91 40.40
C GLU A 327 21.19 -16.94 39.33
N ARG A 328 22.38 -16.37 39.56
CA ARG A 328 22.97 -15.33 38.69
C ARG A 328 23.11 -15.77 37.24
N ILE A 329 23.47 -17.03 36.98
CA ILE A 329 23.74 -17.55 35.63
C ILE A 329 22.45 -17.75 34.82
N ALA A 330 21.33 -18.07 35.49
CA ALA A 330 20.06 -18.37 34.85
C ALA A 330 19.14 -17.14 34.69
N ARG A 331 19.57 -15.97 35.18
CA ARG A 331 18.74 -14.77 35.26
C ARG A 331 18.63 -14.08 33.90
N ILE A 332 17.41 -13.67 33.54
CA ILE A 332 17.13 -12.93 32.32
C ILE A 332 16.81 -11.49 32.71
N THR A 333 17.65 -10.54 32.31
CA THR A 333 17.48 -9.12 32.67
C THR A 333 16.64 -8.34 31.67
N THR A 334 16.61 -8.80 30.41
CA THR A 334 16.00 -8.05 29.31
C THR A 334 15.14 -8.97 28.45
N LEU A 335 13.88 -8.59 28.22
CA LEU A 335 12.97 -9.25 27.29
C LEU A 335 12.65 -8.35 26.10
N VAL A 336 12.68 -8.94 24.90
CA VAL A 336 12.29 -8.25 23.66
C VAL A 336 11.00 -8.89 23.15
N PRO A 337 9.84 -8.24 23.32
CA PRO A 337 8.57 -8.78 22.83
C PRO A 337 8.43 -8.59 21.32
N THR A 338 8.05 -9.65 20.62
CA THR A 338 7.59 -9.59 19.22
C THR A 338 6.06 -9.61 19.21
N TYR A 339 5.42 -8.69 18.48
CA TYR A 339 3.97 -8.54 18.41
C TYR A 339 3.53 -8.19 16.99
N VAL A 340 2.21 -8.13 16.75
CA VAL A 340 1.65 -7.72 15.46
C VAL A 340 1.31 -6.24 15.50
N ALA A 341 1.98 -5.43 14.70
CA ALA A 341 1.83 -3.97 14.71
C ALA A 341 0.83 -3.49 13.63
N PRO A 342 -0.32 -2.90 14.01
CA PRO A 342 -1.26 -2.32 13.07
C PRO A 342 -0.65 -1.19 12.22
N GLU A 343 0.33 -0.46 12.76
CA GLU A 343 0.97 0.72 12.15
C GLU A 343 1.77 0.38 10.89
N ILE A 344 2.36 -0.82 10.85
CA ILE A 344 3.10 -1.37 9.70
C ILE A 344 2.26 -2.42 8.96
N HIS A 345 0.96 -2.15 8.83
CA HIS A 345 -0.01 -3.00 8.13
C HIS A 345 -0.14 -4.42 8.69
N TRP A 346 -0.20 -4.55 10.02
CA TRP A 346 -0.40 -5.82 10.73
C TRP A 346 0.72 -6.82 10.51
N GLN A 347 1.95 -6.33 10.34
CA GLN A 347 3.15 -7.16 10.25
C GLN A 347 3.77 -7.39 11.63
N GLU A 348 4.57 -8.44 11.73
CA GLU A 348 5.34 -8.77 12.94
C GLU A 348 6.51 -7.80 13.11
N THR A 349 6.65 -7.26 14.32
CA THR A 349 7.80 -6.43 14.69
C THR A 349 8.11 -6.57 16.18
N ASN A 350 9.27 -6.09 16.58
CA ASN A 350 9.66 -6.02 17.97
C ASN A 350 9.16 -4.71 18.59
N ALA A 351 8.66 -4.78 19.82
CA ALA A 351 8.48 -3.59 20.64
C ALA A 351 9.78 -3.24 21.37
N ASP A 352 9.79 -2.09 22.03
CA ASP A 352 10.92 -1.67 22.85
C ASP A 352 11.29 -2.75 23.89
N PRO A 353 12.60 -3.02 24.08
CA PRO A 353 13.06 -3.95 25.10
C PRO A 353 12.58 -3.53 26.49
N VAL A 354 12.14 -4.52 27.27
CA VAL A 354 11.79 -4.33 28.67
C VAL A 354 12.94 -4.81 29.53
N GLU A 355 13.49 -3.91 30.33
CA GLU A 355 14.62 -4.15 31.21
C GLU A 355 14.20 -4.18 32.68
N ASP A 356 14.78 -5.10 33.43
CA ASP A 356 14.72 -5.13 34.89
C ASP A 356 15.92 -4.35 35.45
N SER A 357 15.74 -3.03 35.62
CA SER A 357 16.80 -2.12 36.07
C SER A 357 17.34 -2.48 37.45
N ALA A 358 16.50 -3.05 38.33
CA ALA A 358 16.93 -3.51 39.66
C ALA A 358 17.83 -4.74 39.56
N ALA A 359 17.49 -5.71 38.71
CA ALA A 359 18.35 -6.86 38.45
C ALA A 359 19.67 -6.47 37.76
N ILE A 360 19.62 -5.54 36.80
CA ILE A 360 20.81 -5.02 36.09
C ILE A 360 21.76 -4.31 37.06
N ALA A 361 21.23 -3.43 37.91
CA ALA A 361 22.05 -2.69 38.89
C ALA A 361 22.76 -3.62 39.89
N LEU A 362 22.13 -4.73 40.25
CA LEU A 362 22.66 -5.67 41.24
C LEU A 362 23.64 -6.69 40.64
N TRP A 363 23.43 -7.12 39.40
CA TRP A 363 24.14 -8.29 38.83
C TRP A 363 24.82 -8.04 37.48
N GLY A 364 24.60 -6.89 36.86
CA GLY A 364 25.03 -6.59 35.50
C GLY A 364 24.00 -7.00 34.44
N GLU A 365 24.28 -6.63 33.19
CA GLU A 365 23.42 -6.90 32.05
C GLU A 365 23.57 -8.35 31.57
N GLY A 366 22.45 -9.07 31.46
CA GLY A 366 22.37 -10.40 30.87
C GLY A 366 22.02 -10.36 29.39
N GLN A 367 22.11 -11.51 28.72
CA GLN A 367 21.74 -11.62 27.31
C GLN A 367 20.23 -11.35 27.10
N PRO A 368 19.84 -10.42 26.21
CA PRO A 368 18.44 -10.19 25.89
C PRO A 368 17.77 -11.44 25.30
N LYS A 369 16.52 -11.69 25.71
CA LYS A 369 15.75 -12.83 25.23
C LYS A 369 14.46 -12.41 24.53
N GLY A 370 14.24 -12.93 23.32
CA GLY A 370 13.02 -12.69 22.55
C GLY A 370 11.83 -13.47 23.09
N VAL A 371 10.65 -12.85 23.06
CA VAL A 371 9.37 -13.47 23.46
C VAL A 371 8.30 -13.20 22.41
N ASP A 372 7.80 -14.27 21.78
CA ASP A 372 6.78 -14.18 20.73
C ASP A 372 5.38 -13.96 21.40
N LEU A 373 4.76 -12.79 21.18
CA LEU A 373 3.41 -12.40 21.64
C LEU A 373 2.50 -12.10 20.45
N LEU A 374 2.40 -13.05 19.52
CA LEU A 374 1.76 -12.85 18.20
C LEU A 374 0.24 -12.65 18.24
N ALA A 375 -0.41 -12.93 19.38
CA ALA A 375 -1.81 -12.59 19.60
C ALA A 375 -2.02 -11.14 20.04
N VAL A 376 -0.96 -10.45 20.47
CA VAL A 376 -0.98 -9.07 20.97
C VAL A 376 -0.77 -8.10 19.80
N GLN A 377 -1.53 -7.01 19.82
CA GLN A 377 -1.63 -6.07 18.69
C GLN A 377 -1.27 -4.63 19.08
N HIS A 378 -0.63 -4.46 20.24
CA HIS A 378 -0.25 -3.17 20.79
C HIS A 378 1.08 -3.29 21.54
N HIS A 379 2.05 -2.44 21.21
CA HIS A 379 3.39 -2.40 21.83
C HIS A 379 3.34 -2.30 23.35
N GLY A 380 2.57 -1.34 23.88
CA GLY A 380 2.36 -1.17 25.33
C GLY A 380 1.81 -2.38 26.08
N GLN A 381 0.90 -3.14 25.46
CA GLN A 381 0.38 -4.38 26.04
C GLN A 381 1.49 -5.43 26.08
N ALA A 382 2.28 -5.55 25.01
CA ALA A 382 3.39 -6.48 24.94
C ALA A 382 4.47 -6.18 25.99
N ALA A 383 4.85 -4.91 26.14
CA ALA A 383 5.79 -4.45 27.17
C ALA A 383 5.27 -4.74 28.58
N HIS A 384 3.98 -4.49 28.84
CA HIS A 384 3.37 -4.80 30.12
C HIS A 384 3.42 -6.29 30.49
N LEU A 385 3.13 -7.17 29.52
CA LEU A 385 3.20 -8.61 29.71
C LEU A 385 4.63 -9.07 29.99
N CYS A 386 5.63 -8.51 29.29
CA CYS A 386 7.03 -8.78 29.55
C CYS A 386 7.47 -8.35 30.96
N ARG A 387 6.96 -7.24 31.51
CA ARG A 387 7.23 -6.84 32.91
C ARG A 387 6.71 -7.87 33.91
N GLN A 388 5.48 -8.35 33.72
CA GLN A 388 4.93 -9.42 34.56
C GLN A 388 5.75 -10.72 34.44
N GLN A 389 6.24 -11.05 33.24
CA GLN A 389 7.09 -12.22 33.03
C GLN A 389 8.45 -12.07 33.71
N LEU A 390 9.11 -10.91 33.58
CA LEU A 390 10.38 -10.61 34.25
C LEU A 390 10.25 -10.72 35.77
N ALA A 391 9.20 -10.13 36.36
CA ALA A 391 8.95 -10.23 37.80
C ALA A 391 8.81 -11.67 38.30
N ARG A 392 8.27 -12.58 37.47
CA ARG A 392 8.19 -14.01 37.79
C ARG A 392 9.49 -14.78 37.56
N MET A 393 10.32 -14.35 36.61
CA MET A 393 11.61 -14.98 36.30
C MET A 393 12.73 -14.51 37.24
N ASN A 394 12.60 -13.31 37.80
CA ASN A 394 13.56 -12.70 38.71
C ASN A 394 12.94 -12.38 40.08
N PRO A 395 12.29 -13.34 40.77
CA PRO A 395 11.79 -13.07 42.11
C PRO A 395 12.96 -12.68 43.03
N HIS A 396 12.70 -11.76 43.95
CA HIS A 396 13.70 -11.36 44.95
C HIS A 396 14.09 -12.54 45.85
N ARG A 397 13.09 -13.30 46.30
CA ARG A 397 13.25 -14.45 47.21
C ARG A 397 12.44 -15.65 46.71
N SER A 398 12.93 -16.85 47.00
CA SER A 398 12.20 -18.10 46.84
C SER A 398 12.27 -18.89 48.15
N MET A 399 11.25 -19.69 48.42
CA MET A 399 11.22 -20.56 49.60
C MET A 399 10.46 -21.85 49.33
N SER A 400 10.90 -22.93 49.96
CA SER A 400 10.18 -24.19 50.05
C SER A 400 9.77 -24.41 51.51
N LEU A 401 8.48 -24.46 51.78
CA LEU A 401 7.94 -24.62 53.13
C LEU A 401 7.27 -25.99 53.27
N THR A 402 7.62 -26.71 54.33
CA THR A 402 6.82 -27.84 54.80
C THR A 402 5.89 -27.33 55.88
N LEU A 403 4.60 -27.33 55.59
CA LEU A 403 3.53 -26.85 56.46
C LEU A 403 2.83 -28.02 57.14
N ARG A 404 2.31 -27.76 58.34
CA ARG A 404 1.33 -28.65 59.00
C ARG A 404 0.00 -28.66 58.22
N ALA A 405 -1.04 -29.24 58.80
CA ALA A 405 -2.40 -29.28 58.24
C ALA A 405 -2.95 -27.92 57.74
N PHE A 406 -2.40 -26.78 58.21
CA PHE A 406 -2.72 -25.46 57.65
C PHE A 406 -2.50 -25.37 56.14
N GLY A 407 -1.48 -26.06 55.60
CA GLY A 407 -1.19 -26.05 54.17
C GLY A 407 -2.34 -26.59 53.31
N LEU A 408 -3.27 -27.38 53.87
CA LEU A 408 -4.46 -27.83 53.14
C LEU A 408 -5.38 -26.67 52.73
N ARG A 409 -5.32 -25.54 53.46
CA ARG A 409 -6.06 -24.33 53.08
C ARG A 409 -5.50 -23.63 51.84
N LEU A 410 -4.27 -23.97 51.44
CA LEU A 410 -3.64 -23.40 50.24
C LEU A 410 -4.06 -24.14 48.96
N ILE A 411 -4.81 -25.24 49.08
CA ILE A 411 -5.30 -25.98 47.92
C ILE A 411 -6.32 -25.12 47.16
N GLY A 412 -6.01 -24.81 45.90
CA GLY A 412 -6.83 -23.94 45.04
C GLY A 412 -6.47 -22.45 45.13
N GLU A 413 -5.61 -22.07 46.08
CA GLU A 413 -5.04 -20.73 46.19
C GLU A 413 -3.87 -20.55 45.24
N ARG A 414 -3.67 -19.31 44.76
CA ARG A 414 -2.57 -18.96 43.84
C ARG A 414 -1.52 -18.09 44.49
N ARG A 415 -1.88 -17.44 45.59
CA ARG A 415 -1.10 -16.41 46.26
C ARG A 415 -1.27 -16.59 47.75
N VAL A 416 -0.23 -16.29 48.51
CA VAL A 416 -0.24 -16.39 49.97
C VAL A 416 0.63 -15.27 50.54
N ALA A 417 0.23 -14.70 51.67
CA ALA A 417 1.08 -13.80 52.44
C ALA A 417 1.95 -14.62 53.38
N VAL A 418 3.23 -14.27 53.52
CA VAL A 418 4.13 -14.89 54.48
C VAL A 418 4.49 -13.85 55.54
N ASN A 419 4.23 -14.19 56.80
CA ASN A 419 4.53 -13.36 57.96
C ASN A 419 5.53 -14.09 58.87
N ILE A 420 6.81 -13.81 58.65
CA ILE A 420 7.95 -14.31 59.44
C ILE A 420 8.87 -13.10 59.72
N PRO A 421 8.56 -12.29 60.76
CA PRO A 421 9.25 -11.04 61.01
C PRO A 421 10.77 -11.17 61.18
N ARG A 422 11.26 -12.31 61.71
CA ARG A 422 12.71 -12.56 61.88
C ARG A 422 13.49 -12.62 60.55
N LEU A 423 12.81 -12.84 59.43
CA LEU A 423 13.39 -12.81 58.07
C LEU A 423 13.07 -11.49 57.33
N GLY A 424 12.47 -10.52 58.02
CA GLY A 424 11.97 -9.28 57.41
C GLY A 424 10.75 -9.49 56.52
N LEU A 425 10.04 -10.63 56.66
CA LEU A 425 8.81 -10.91 55.92
C LEU A 425 7.61 -10.50 56.79
N ILE A 426 6.97 -9.39 56.45
CA ILE A 426 5.83 -8.84 57.20
C ILE A 426 4.63 -8.78 56.25
N GLY A 427 3.83 -9.84 56.23
CA GLY A 427 2.72 -9.97 55.28
C GLY A 427 3.15 -9.91 53.81
N THR A 428 4.39 -10.28 53.51
CA THR A 428 4.96 -10.20 52.16
C THR A 428 4.24 -11.19 51.23
N PRO A 429 3.78 -10.78 50.05
CA PRO A 429 3.04 -11.65 49.15
C PRO A 429 3.96 -12.59 48.36
N PHE A 430 3.52 -13.83 48.19
CA PHE A 430 4.19 -14.86 47.39
C PHE A 430 3.21 -15.50 46.41
N TRP A 431 3.68 -15.85 45.21
CA TRP A 431 2.96 -16.78 44.33
C TRP A 431 3.26 -18.22 44.74
N ILE A 432 2.24 -19.07 44.67
CA ILE A 432 2.37 -20.51 44.86
C ILE A 432 2.79 -21.12 43.52
N ASP A 433 4.00 -21.70 43.48
CA ASP A 433 4.56 -22.33 42.27
C ASP A 433 4.22 -23.82 42.21
N SER A 434 4.32 -24.51 43.35
CA SER A 434 3.92 -25.92 43.48
C SER A 434 3.38 -26.22 44.86
N LEU A 435 2.47 -27.20 44.95
CA LEU A 435 1.91 -27.71 46.20
C LEU A 435 1.86 -29.24 46.13
N GLY A 436 2.42 -29.89 47.15
CA GLY A 436 2.42 -31.33 47.33
C GLY A 436 1.82 -31.73 48.68
N TYR A 437 1.21 -32.91 48.74
CA TYR A 437 0.71 -33.50 49.98
C TYR A 437 1.18 -34.95 50.08
N ASP A 438 1.88 -35.28 51.16
CA ASP A 438 2.46 -36.61 51.39
C ASP A 438 1.57 -37.53 52.26
N GLY A 439 0.42 -37.02 52.73
CA GLY A 439 -0.48 -37.71 53.66
C GLY A 439 -0.40 -37.18 55.10
N THR A 440 0.65 -36.44 55.44
CA THR A 440 0.86 -35.86 56.79
C THR A 440 1.14 -34.36 56.73
N ASN A 441 2.08 -33.93 55.88
CA ASN A 441 2.47 -32.54 55.69
C ASN A 441 2.19 -32.07 54.27
N VAL A 442 2.06 -30.75 54.14
CA VAL A 442 1.91 -30.09 52.83
C VAL A 442 3.21 -29.37 52.52
N THR A 443 3.83 -29.71 51.41
CA THR A 443 5.02 -28.99 50.89
C THR A 443 4.56 -27.95 49.89
N VAL A 444 5.05 -26.72 50.02
CA VAL A 444 4.71 -25.62 49.12
C VAL A 444 5.96 -24.88 48.68
N SER A 445 6.11 -24.71 47.36
CA SER A 445 7.15 -23.87 46.77
C SER A 445 6.57 -22.50 46.47
N LEU A 446 7.24 -21.46 46.94
CA LEU A 446 6.81 -20.07 46.87
C LEU A 446 7.89 -19.21 46.21
N ILE A 447 7.45 -18.28 45.39
CA ILE A 447 8.28 -17.22 44.81
C ILE A 447 7.71 -15.86 45.19
N GLU A 448 8.57 -14.92 45.59
CA GLU A 448 8.12 -13.60 46.03
C GLU A 448 7.38 -12.89 44.90
N ALA A 449 6.18 -12.41 45.19
CA ALA A 449 5.37 -11.72 44.22
C ALA A 449 5.72 -10.24 44.20
N ASP A 450 5.79 -9.64 43.02
CA ASP A 450 5.88 -8.21 42.84
C ASP A 450 4.52 -7.65 42.36
N PRO A 451 3.71 -7.05 43.25
CA PRO A 451 2.45 -6.41 42.87
C PRO A 451 2.64 -5.27 41.86
N GLY A 452 3.78 -4.57 41.92
CA GLY A 452 4.10 -3.44 41.06
C GLY A 452 4.22 -3.82 39.59
N SER A 453 4.61 -5.07 39.29
CA SER A 453 4.68 -5.62 37.93
C SER A 453 3.35 -5.57 37.15
N PHE A 454 2.20 -5.53 37.85
CA PHE A 454 0.87 -5.42 37.26
C PHE A 454 0.39 -3.98 37.04
N SER A 455 1.17 -2.98 37.46
CA SER A 455 0.84 -1.57 37.23
C SER A 455 1.19 -1.13 35.80
N GLN A 456 0.31 -0.31 35.20
CA GLN A 456 0.53 0.29 33.88
C GLN A 456 0.55 1.81 34.03
N THR A 457 1.60 2.44 33.51
CA THR A 457 1.74 3.89 33.42
C THR A 457 2.05 4.27 31.97
N ALA A 458 1.65 5.47 31.56
CA ALA A 458 1.85 5.96 30.20
C ALA A 458 3.34 6.02 29.80
N ALA A 459 4.24 6.31 30.76
CA ALA A 459 5.68 6.37 30.50
C ALA A 459 6.30 5.01 30.18
N GLN A 460 5.66 3.91 30.56
CA GLN A 460 6.16 2.53 30.36
C GLN A 460 5.61 1.87 29.09
N GLU A 461 4.93 2.64 28.24
CA GLU A 461 4.27 2.12 27.04
C GLU A 461 5.26 1.80 25.90
N GLY A 462 6.38 2.53 25.86
CA GLY A 462 7.32 2.49 24.73
C GLY A 462 6.82 3.32 23.54
N GLN A 463 7.46 3.14 22.39
CA GLN A 463 7.06 3.77 21.13
C GLN A 463 6.56 2.73 20.13
N PRO A 464 5.55 3.07 19.30
CA PRO A 464 5.17 2.24 18.17
C PRO A 464 6.24 2.30 17.07
N PRO A 465 6.31 1.29 16.18
CA PRO A 465 7.19 1.32 15.02
C PRO A 465 6.81 2.47 14.09
N THR A 466 7.81 3.08 13.47
CA THR A 466 7.58 4.10 12.44
C THR A 466 6.88 3.47 11.24
N PRO A 467 5.75 4.04 10.76
CA PRO A 467 5.13 3.60 9.51
C PRO A 467 6.11 3.70 8.34
N PRO A 468 6.05 2.80 7.35
CA PRO A 468 6.85 2.91 6.14
C PRO A 468 6.51 4.24 5.45
N ILE A 469 7.53 4.99 5.07
CA ILE A 469 7.35 6.17 4.22
C ILE A 469 7.32 5.68 2.78
N GLU A 470 6.23 5.92 2.07
CA GLU A 470 6.18 5.68 0.63
C GLU A 470 7.24 6.56 -0.05
N ILE A 471 8.14 5.92 -0.79
CA ILE A 471 9.06 6.65 -1.65
C ILE A 471 8.22 7.11 -2.84
N ASP A 472 7.89 8.40 -2.88
CA ASP A 472 7.34 9.02 -4.07
C ASP A 472 8.31 8.78 -5.22
N ARG A 473 7.86 8.03 -6.23
CA ARG A 473 8.68 7.78 -7.43
C ARG A 473 8.80 9.02 -8.31
N GLY A 474 8.12 10.11 -7.96
CA GLY A 474 8.04 11.33 -8.73
C GLY A 474 7.24 11.12 -10.02
N SER A 475 6.56 12.17 -10.48
CA SER A 475 6.17 12.25 -11.88
C SER A 475 7.38 12.66 -12.70
N ASP A 476 7.72 11.89 -13.75
CA ASP A 476 8.78 12.29 -14.68
C ASP A 476 8.45 13.68 -15.25
N ILE A 477 9.42 14.61 -15.18
CA ILE A 477 9.28 15.93 -15.82
C ILE A 477 9.44 15.73 -17.32
N LEU A 478 8.39 16.03 -18.09
CA LEU A 478 8.34 15.90 -19.55
C LEU A 478 8.13 17.27 -20.19
N GLU A 479 9.22 17.98 -20.46
CA GLU A 479 9.21 19.33 -21.01
C GLU A 479 9.98 19.41 -22.34
N THR A 480 9.47 20.25 -23.24
CA THR A 480 10.07 20.50 -24.55
C THR A 480 10.09 22.00 -24.82
N SER A 481 11.21 22.52 -25.32
CA SER A 481 11.31 23.92 -25.74
C SER A 481 11.84 23.99 -27.16
N ILE A 482 11.15 24.76 -28.01
CA ILE A 482 11.60 25.04 -29.37
C ILE A 482 12.59 26.21 -29.29
N THR A 483 13.84 25.98 -29.68
CA THR A 483 14.92 26.97 -29.63
C THR A 483 15.19 27.59 -31.00
N SER A 484 14.89 26.88 -32.09
CA SER A 484 14.99 27.43 -33.44
C SER A 484 13.93 26.88 -34.37
N VAL A 485 13.46 27.75 -35.28
CA VAL A 485 12.59 27.43 -36.41
C VAL A 485 13.22 28.07 -37.64
N GLU A 486 13.55 27.26 -38.64
CA GLU A 486 14.23 27.69 -39.86
C GLU A 486 13.44 27.22 -41.08
N VAL A 487 13.21 28.10 -42.05
CA VAL A 487 12.69 27.72 -43.37
C VAL A 487 13.90 27.49 -44.28
N ILE A 488 14.10 26.25 -44.72
CA ILE A 488 15.24 25.86 -45.55
C ILE A 488 14.81 25.84 -47.02
N THR A 489 15.54 26.58 -47.86
CA THR A 489 15.27 26.76 -49.30
C THR A 489 16.37 26.24 -50.22
N ASP A 490 17.53 25.87 -49.67
CA ASP A 490 18.75 25.62 -50.46
C ASP A 490 18.91 24.15 -50.90
N ASP A 491 18.01 23.27 -50.45
CA ASP A 491 18.08 21.81 -50.63
C ASP A 491 16.84 21.25 -51.36
N GLY A 492 16.32 22.03 -52.32
CA GLY A 492 15.13 21.69 -53.11
C GLY A 492 13.88 22.47 -52.69
N ALA A 493 12.71 21.81 -52.72
CA ALA A 493 11.46 22.46 -52.32
C ALA A 493 11.47 22.82 -50.83
N PRO A 494 10.92 23.99 -50.44
CA PRO A 494 11.12 24.54 -49.10
C PRO A 494 10.51 23.65 -48.02
N TYR A 495 11.17 23.55 -46.88
CA TYR A 495 10.66 22.84 -45.70
C TYR A 495 11.02 23.58 -44.42
N ILE A 496 10.26 23.32 -43.35
CA ILE A 496 10.53 23.88 -42.03
C ILE A 496 11.35 22.88 -41.24
N ARG A 497 12.44 23.35 -40.62
CA ARG A 497 13.22 22.62 -39.62
C ARG A 497 13.03 23.27 -38.25
N VAL A 498 12.77 22.46 -37.25
CA VAL A 498 12.54 22.87 -35.86
C VAL A 498 13.56 22.16 -34.98
N LYS A 499 14.29 22.92 -34.17
CA LYS A 499 15.22 22.38 -33.17
C LYS A 499 14.84 22.87 -31.78
N GLY A 500 15.24 22.10 -30.79
CA GLY A 500 14.88 22.40 -29.42
C GLY A 500 15.62 21.58 -28.39
N ALA A 501 15.37 21.90 -27.12
CA ALA A 501 15.83 21.13 -25.99
C ALA A 501 14.72 20.21 -25.48
N ILE A 502 15.12 19.04 -24.98
CA ILE A 502 14.26 18.12 -24.24
C ILE A 502 14.69 18.07 -22.78
N THR A 503 13.73 17.98 -21.89
CA THR A 503 13.95 17.55 -20.50
C THR A 503 12.92 16.45 -20.24
N GLY A 504 13.38 15.20 -20.23
CA GLY A 504 12.49 14.04 -20.15
C GLY A 504 13.23 12.77 -19.72
N ALA A 505 12.52 11.87 -19.04
CA ALA A 505 13.06 10.58 -18.61
C ALA A 505 13.27 9.61 -19.77
N THR A 506 14.22 8.68 -19.61
CA THR A 506 14.53 7.65 -20.62
C THR A 506 13.31 6.75 -20.87
N GLY A 507 12.86 6.64 -22.13
CA GLY A 507 11.75 5.76 -22.53
C GLY A 507 10.54 6.48 -23.13
N TYR A 508 10.44 7.80 -22.97
CA TYR A 508 9.40 8.60 -23.63
C TYR A 508 9.81 9.00 -25.06
N ARG A 509 8.83 9.01 -25.98
CA ARG A 509 9.04 9.38 -27.38
C ARG A 509 8.61 10.82 -27.62
N LEU A 510 9.46 11.56 -28.31
CA LEU A 510 9.17 12.90 -28.81
C LEU A 510 8.53 12.83 -30.20
N LEU A 511 7.51 13.64 -30.42
CA LEU A 511 6.83 13.78 -31.72
C LEU A 511 6.76 15.27 -32.11
N GLY A 512 7.06 15.56 -33.37
CA GLY A 512 6.81 16.86 -33.99
C GLY A 512 5.68 16.73 -35.01
N GLN A 513 4.78 17.71 -35.05
CA GLN A 513 3.70 17.77 -36.04
C GLN A 513 3.58 19.16 -36.66
N TYR A 514 3.05 19.23 -37.88
CA TYR A 514 2.80 20.47 -38.60
C TYR A 514 1.44 20.45 -39.30
N ARG A 515 0.89 21.64 -39.59
CA ARG A 515 -0.33 21.83 -40.40
C ARG A 515 -0.33 23.21 -41.07
N ARG A 516 -1.24 23.46 -42.01
CA ARG A 516 -1.49 24.81 -42.53
C ARG A 516 -2.21 25.65 -41.48
N THR A 517 -1.82 26.91 -41.32
CA THR A 517 -2.42 27.86 -40.36
C THR A 517 -3.88 28.16 -40.69
N SER A 518 -4.24 28.13 -41.98
CA SER A 518 -5.62 28.28 -42.46
C SER A 518 -6.56 27.10 -42.12
N GLY A 519 -6.05 26.07 -41.43
CA GLY A 519 -6.80 24.90 -41.00
C GLY A 519 -6.35 23.62 -41.72
N GLY A 520 -6.36 22.50 -40.99
CA GLY A 520 -5.97 21.19 -41.52
C GLY A 520 -5.68 20.17 -40.40
N THR A 521 -5.53 18.91 -40.80
CA THR A 521 -5.12 17.83 -39.89
C THR A 521 -3.63 17.92 -39.60
N TRP A 522 -3.25 17.74 -38.33
CA TRP A 522 -1.85 17.64 -37.94
C TRP A 522 -1.18 16.44 -38.61
N THR A 523 -0.02 16.69 -39.20
CA THR A 523 0.78 15.69 -39.90
C THR A 523 2.13 15.55 -39.22
N ASP A 524 2.65 14.33 -39.10
CA ASP A 524 3.93 14.07 -38.45
C ASP A 524 5.11 14.64 -39.23
N MET A 525 6.03 15.25 -38.48
CA MET A 525 7.34 15.68 -38.95
C MET A 525 8.32 14.50 -38.91
N ILE A 526 9.37 14.60 -39.73
CA ILE A 526 10.45 13.62 -39.81
C ILE A 526 11.52 13.99 -38.80
N ALA A 527 11.86 13.07 -37.89
CA ALA A 527 12.95 13.26 -36.94
C ALA A 527 14.31 13.20 -37.66
N GLU A 528 15.22 14.08 -37.28
CA GLU A 528 16.60 14.10 -37.75
C GLU A 528 17.56 13.83 -36.60
N ALA A 529 18.70 13.20 -36.90
CA ALA A 529 19.75 12.98 -35.92
C ALA A 529 20.35 14.32 -35.49
N THR A 530 20.61 14.48 -34.19
CA THR A 530 21.26 15.67 -33.64
C THR A 530 22.46 15.27 -32.78
N SER A 531 23.50 16.10 -32.80
CA SER A 531 24.71 15.95 -31.99
C SER A 531 24.62 16.87 -30.77
N GLY A 532 23.81 16.48 -29.78
CA GLY A 532 23.52 17.25 -28.56
C GLY A 532 22.22 16.74 -27.96
N GLY A 533 22.02 16.82 -26.64
CA GLY A 533 20.84 16.25 -25.96
C GLY A 533 19.49 16.92 -26.26
N GLY A 534 19.26 17.40 -27.48
CA GLY A 534 18.03 18.06 -27.94
C GLY A 534 17.32 17.26 -29.04
N PHE A 535 16.48 17.94 -29.81
CA PHE A 535 15.76 17.35 -30.93
C PHE A 535 15.90 18.18 -32.21
N SER A 536 15.72 17.52 -33.37
CA SER A 536 15.53 18.16 -34.67
C SER A 536 14.41 17.45 -35.42
N PHE A 537 13.44 18.22 -35.91
CA PHE A 537 12.38 17.73 -36.78
C PHE A 537 12.34 18.56 -38.05
N ARG A 538 12.04 17.93 -39.19
CA ARG A 538 11.74 18.63 -40.44
C ARG A 538 10.38 18.24 -41.00
N THR A 539 9.73 19.17 -41.68
CA THR A 539 8.52 18.86 -42.46
C THR A 539 8.91 18.14 -43.75
N VAL A 540 7.92 17.58 -44.44
CA VAL A 540 8.05 17.26 -45.87
C VAL A 540 8.09 18.57 -46.68
N PRO A 541 8.42 18.52 -47.99
CA PRO A 541 8.32 19.69 -48.86
C PRO A 541 6.97 20.40 -48.77
N LEU A 542 7.02 21.72 -48.57
CA LEU A 542 5.87 22.58 -48.36
C LEU A 542 5.60 23.43 -49.61
N ALA A 543 4.38 23.96 -49.69
CA ALA A 543 3.99 24.83 -50.78
C ALA A 543 4.51 26.26 -50.54
N ASP A 544 4.96 26.92 -51.62
CA ASP A 544 5.37 28.31 -51.61
C ASP A 544 4.19 29.25 -51.29
N LEU A 545 4.46 30.36 -50.58
CA LEU A 545 3.50 31.39 -50.18
C LEU A 545 2.34 30.82 -49.34
N GLN A 546 2.63 29.91 -48.43
CA GLN A 546 1.69 29.35 -47.47
C GLN A 546 2.23 29.47 -46.04
N GLU A 547 1.31 29.59 -45.10
CA GLU A 547 1.59 29.74 -43.68
C GLU A 547 1.34 28.42 -42.93
N TYR A 548 2.24 28.04 -42.03
CA TYR A 548 2.20 26.76 -41.31
C TYR A 548 2.38 26.93 -39.80
N ASP A 549 1.71 26.06 -39.05
CA ASP A 549 1.90 25.89 -37.61
C ASP A 549 2.70 24.60 -37.35
N VAL A 550 3.57 24.61 -36.35
CA VAL A 550 4.31 23.44 -35.86
C VAL A 550 4.12 23.26 -34.37
N ARG A 551 4.15 22.02 -33.90
CA ARG A 551 4.15 21.69 -32.47
C ARG A 551 5.03 20.50 -32.15
N VAL A 552 5.59 20.49 -30.95
CA VAL A 552 6.41 19.39 -30.43
C VAL A 552 5.92 19.00 -29.04
N PHE A 553 5.83 17.70 -28.77
CA PHE A 553 5.37 17.15 -27.50
C PHE A 553 5.88 15.72 -27.29
N PHE A 554 5.86 15.25 -26.03
CA PHE A 554 5.98 13.84 -25.72
C PHE A 554 4.65 13.15 -25.98
N GLY A 555 4.69 12.06 -26.73
CA GLY A 555 3.48 11.32 -27.07
C GLY A 555 3.78 9.97 -27.70
N ARG A 556 2.74 9.14 -27.74
CA ARG A 556 2.81 7.82 -28.36
C ARG A 556 1.62 7.59 -29.27
N TYR A 557 1.86 6.74 -30.26
CA TYR A 557 0.79 6.22 -31.08
C TYR A 557 0.30 4.89 -30.51
N GLN A 558 -1.00 4.78 -30.32
CA GLN A 558 -1.66 3.55 -29.88
C GLN A 558 -2.55 3.03 -31.01
N ASN A 559 -2.52 1.72 -31.25
CA ASN A 559 -3.47 1.10 -32.16
C ASN A 559 -4.78 0.89 -31.41
N SER A 560 -5.88 1.45 -31.91
CA SER A 560 -7.23 1.21 -31.44
C SER A 560 -8.06 0.52 -32.53
N SER A 561 -9.22 -0.02 -32.15
CA SER A 561 -10.15 -0.66 -33.08
C SER A 561 -10.66 0.28 -34.19
N GLY A 562 -10.51 1.60 -34.01
CA GLY A 562 -10.84 2.64 -35.00
C GLY A 562 -9.65 3.18 -35.81
N GLY A 563 -8.43 2.68 -35.60
CA GLY A 563 -7.22 3.14 -36.28
C GLY A 563 -6.08 3.52 -35.33
N ARG A 564 -5.11 4.29 -35.81
CA ARG A 564 -3.95 4.72 -35.02
C ARG A 564 -4.28 6.04 -34.30
N GLU A 565 -4.37 6.00 -32.99
CA GLU A 565 -4.70 7.14 -32.13
C GLU A 565 -3.43 7.77 -31.53
N LEU A 566 -3.41 9.09 -31.42
CA LEU A 566 -2.31 9.85 -30.81
C LEU A 566 -2.65 10.18 -29.35
N ILE A 567 -1.81 9.72 -28.44
CA ILE A 567 -1.89 10.09 -27.01
C ILE A 567 -0.79 11.09 -26.71
N ILE A 568 -1.20 12.30 -26.34
CA ILE A 568 -0.31 13.38 -25.93
C ILE A 568 -0.01 13.21 -24.43
N GLN A 569 1.27 13.12 -24.07
CA GLN A 569 1.75 12.88 -22.70
C GLN A 569 2.36 14.14 -22.06
N SER A 570 2.64 15.19 -22.83
CA SER A 570 3.10 16.49 -22.32
C SER A 570 2.32 17.64 -22.95
N VAL A 571 2.36 18.83 -22.34
CA VAL A 571 1.84 20.05 -22.96
C VAL A 571 2.59 20.31 -24.27
N PRO A 572 1.91 20.50 -25.42
CA PRO A 572 2.57 20.81 -26.67
C PRO A 572 3.18 22.23 -26.68
N THR A 573 4.41 22.31 -27.15
CA THR A 573 5.08 23.58 -27.44
C THR A 573 4.86 23.89 -28.91
N GLU A 574 4.15 24.99 -29.20
CA GLU A 574 3.72 25.34 -30.56
C GLU A 574 4.38 26.64 -31.05
N VAL A 575 4.67 26.70 -32.35
CA VAL A 575 5.00 27.93 -33.07
C VAL A 575 4.02 28.04 -34.23
N ILE A 576 3.27 29.13 -34.26
CA ILE A 576 2.21 29.38 -35.23
C ILE A 576 2.63 30.45 -36.22
N GLY A 577 2.06 30.39 -37.42
CA GLY A 577 2.19 31.46 -38.39
C GLY A 577 3.54 31.58 -39.10
N ILE A 578 4.13 30.45 -39.51
CA ILE A 578 5.42 30.41 -40.19
C ILE A 578 5.22 30.57 -41.70
N ASP A 579 5.64 31.71 -42.24
CA ASP A 579 5.62 31.99 -43.68
C ASP A 579 6.68 31.18 -44.43
N VAL A 580 6.23 30.33 -45.37
CA VAL A 580 7.13 29.57 -46.24
C VAL A 580 7.26 30.27 -47.58
N VAL A 581 8.45 30.80 -47.85
CA VAL A 581 8.82 31.44 -49.12
C VAL A 581 9.96 30.64 -49.75
N ALA A 582 9.71 30.09 -50.94
CA ALA A 582 10.63 29.16 -51.61
C ALA A 582 11.90 29.83 -52.12
N ASN A 583 11.81 31.08 -52.55
CA ASN A 583 12.95 31.86 -53.03
C ASN A 583 12.94 33.25 -52.41
N ASN A 584 13.83 33.45 -51.43
CA ASN A 584 14.02 34.74 -50.75
C ASN A 584 15.00 35.68 -51.48
N THR A 585 15.59 35.24 -52.60
CA THR A 585 16.51 36.06 -53.38
C THR A 585 15.70 36.95 -54.33
N PRO A 586 15.73 38.28 -54.18
CA PRO A 586 15.11 39.19 -55.15
C PRO A 586 15.80 39.07 -56.51
N PRO A 587 15.10 39.35 -57.62
CA PRO A 587 15.75 39.54 -58.91
C PRO A 587 16.57 40.84 -58.90
N ASP A 588 17.50 40.96 -59.84
CA ASP A 588 18.26 42.20 -60.01
C ASP A 588 17.35 43.38 -60.39
N ASP A 589 17.78 44.59 -60.01
CA ASP A 589 17.06 45.83 -60.29
C ASP A 589 16.98 46.08 -61.81
N PRO A 590 15.80 46.44 -62.37
CA PRO A 590 15.66 46.69 -63.80
C PRO A 590 16.49 47.91 -64.24
N VAL A 591 17.26 47.79 -65.32
CA VAL A 591 18.14 48.85 -65.81
C VAL A 591 17.43 49.68 -66.87
N VAL A 592 17.16 50.96 -66.59
CA VAL A 592 16.52 51.86 -67.56
C VAL A 592 17.56 52.37 -68.56
N PHE A 593 17.29 52.18 -69.86
CA PHE A 593 18.15 52.68 -70.94
C PHE A 593 17.68 54.01 -71.50
N SER A 594 16.37 54.16 -71.66
CA SER A 594 15.78 55.40 -72.17
C SER A 594 14.37 55.59 -71.64
N GLU A 595 14.04 56.85 -71.42
CA GLU A 595 12.71 57.27 -71.01
C GLU A 595 12.36 58.57 -71.73
N SER A 596 11.09 58.68 -72.13
CA SER A 596 10.58 59.88 -72.79
C SER A 596 9.11 60.08 -72.46
N GLY A 597 8.69 61.34 -72.34
CA GLY A 597 7.32 61.70 -72.02
C GLY A 597 7.24 63.13 -71.48
N SER A 598 6.02 63.67 -71.47
CA SER A 598 5.68 64.96 -70.83
C SER A 598 4.29 64.85 -70.21
N ALA A 599 3.97 65.72 -69.24
CA ALA A 599 2.66 65.76 -68.61
C ALA A 599 1.55 65.91 -69.67
N GLY A 600 0.50 65.10 -69.57
CA GLY A 600 -0.58 65.03 -70.57
C GLY A 600 -0.28 64.17 -71.81
N GLY A 601 0.95 63.64 -71.95
CA GLY A 601 1.36 62.73 -73.04
C GLY A 601 1.50 61.27 -72.62
N ASN A 602 2.23 60.48 -73.41
CA ASN A 602 2.58 59.09 -73.08
C ASN A 602 4.03 59.00 -72.60
N LEU A 603 4.25 58.26 -71.52
CA LEU A 603 5.53 57.72 -71.12
C LEU A 603 5.88 56.55 -72.04
N ASN A 604 7.08 56.56 -72.61
CA ASN A 604 7.73 55.38 -73.18
C ASN A 604 9.03 55.15 -72.42
N VAL A 605 9.15 54.00 -71.78
CA VAL A 605 10.36 53.58 -71.06
C VAL A 605 10.86 52.28 -71.66
N THR A 606 12.14 52.25 -72.02
CA THR A 606 12.84 51.03 -72.45
C THR A 606 13.86 50.67 -71.38
N PHE A 607 13.75 49.44 -70.88
CA PHE A 607 14.59 48.93 -69.80
C PHE A 607 14.97 47.47 -70.07
N GLN A 608 16.04 47.03 -69.41
CA GLN A 608 16.41 45.63 -69.33
C GLN A 608 15.91 45.05 -68.00
N PRO A 609 15.00 44.04 -68.02
CA PRO A 609 14.69 43.26 -66.83
C PRO A 609 15.87 42.37 -66.44
N ASP A 610 15.84 41.83 -65.22
CA ASP A 610 16.75 40.74 -64.85
C ASP A 610 16.56 39.56 -65.83
N LEU A 611 17.66 39.04 -66.38
CA LEU A 611 17.67 37.91 -67.31
C LEU A 611 18.05 36.60 -66.60
N GLY A 612 18.27 36.64 -65.29
CA GLY A 612 18.58 35.50 -64.44
C GLY A 612 17.36 34.65 -64.09
N ALA A 613 17.63 33.49 -63.48
CA ALA A 613 16.61 32.51 -63.08
C ALA A 613 15.63 33.03 -61.99
N ASN A 614 15.94 34.15 -61.34
CA ASN A 614 15.11 34.76 -60.32
C ASN A 614 14.05 35.72 -60.89
N TYR A 615 14.09 36.04 -62.18
CA TYR A 615 13.11 36.95 -62.78
C TYR A 615 11.76 36.26 -63.06
N ARG A 616 10.66 36.95 -62.71
CA ARG A 616 9.30 36.55 -63.13
C ARG A 616 8.60 37.63 -63.96
N ARG A 617 8.65 38.89 -63.48
CA ARG A 617 7.96 40.03 -64.11
C ARG A 617 8.46 41.37 -63.56
N THR A 618 8.29 42.44 -64.34
CA THR A 618 8.53 43.83 -63.92
C THR A 618 7.23 44.61 -63.92
N GLY A 619 6.95 45.30 -62.82
CA GLY A 619 5.80 46.20 -62.69
C GLY A 619 6.19 47.64 -62.97
N LEU A 620 5.36 48.35 -63.74
CA LEU A 620 5.41 49.80 -63.88
C LEU A 620 4.48 50.43 -62.85
N TYR A 621 5.02 51.24 -61.95
CA TYR A 621 4.30 51.89 -60.86
C TYR A 621 4.24 53.41 -61.08
N ARG A 622 3.17 54.05 -60.61
CA ARG A 622 2.93 55.49 -60.77
C ARG A 622 2.41 56.12 -59.47
N ALA A 623 2.96 57.27 -59.09
CA ALA A 623 2.43 58.16 -58.06
C ALA A 623 2.21 59.57 -58.64
N GLU A 624 1.64 60.47 -57.83
CA GLU A 624 1.62 61.91 -58.15
C GLU A 624 3.03 62.47 -58.35
N ALA A 625 3.15 63.58 -59.09
CA ALA A 625 4.43 64.24 -59.30
C ALA A 625 5.10 64.59 -57.96
N GLY A 626 6.37 64.24 -57.80
CA GLY A 626 7.13 64.41 -56.55
C GLY A 626 6.82 63.39 -55.44
N GLY A 627 5.85 62.49 -55.63
CA GLY A 627 5.50 61.44 -54.66
C GLY A 627 6.62 60.44 -54.40
N SER A 628 6.50 59.70 -53.30
CA SER A 628 7.41 58.60 -52.95
C SER A 628 6.90 57.26 -53.52
N PHE A 629 7.78 56.25 -53.60
CA PHE A 629 7.37 54.91 -54.10
C PHE A 629 6.28 54.26 -53.24
N GLY A 630 6.23 54.55 -51.92
CA GLY A 630 5.19 54.03 -51.03
C GLY A 630 3.77 54.50 -51.38
N GLN A 631 3.63 55.55 -52.19
CA GLN A 631 2.35 56.07 -52.70
C GLN A 631 2.06 55.61 -54.14
N ALA A 632 2.97 54.85 -54.75
CA ALA A 632 2.86 54.44 -56.14
C ALA A 632 1.91 53.25 -56.30
N VAL A 633 1.03 53.35 -57.29
CA VAL A 633 0.09 52.29 -57.68
C VAL A 633 0.61 51.60 -58.92
N LEU A 634 0.49 50.27 -58.96
CA LEU A 634 0.83 49.48 -60.14
C LEU A 634 -0.07 49.85 -61.33
N ILE A 635 0.53 50.11 -62.47
CA ILE A 635 -0.15 50.42 -63.74
C ILE A 635 -0.22 49.19 -64.63
N LYS A 636 0.91 48.49 -64.81
CA LYS A 636 1.00 47.35 -65.73
C LYS A 636 2.14 46.41 -65.34
N TRP A 637 1.98 45.12 -65.66
CA TRP A 637 3.03 44.12 -65.61
C TRP A 637 3.63 43.86 -67.00
N SER A 638 4.94 43.67 -67.08
CA SER A 638 5.63 43.04 -68.19
C SER A 638 6.21 41.69 -67.74
N TYR A 639 6.09 40.68 -68.60
CA TYR A 639 6.63 39.33 -68.43
C TYR A 639 7.73 39.03 -69.47
N ASP A 640 8.14 40.05 -70.22
CA ASP A 640 9.09 39.91 -71.30
C ASP A 640 10.50 39.71 -70.73
N THR A 641 11.23 38.75 -71.30
CA THR A 641 12.60 38.38 -70.92
C THR A 641 13.61 38.81 -71.99
N SER A 642 13.20 39.70 -72.90
CA SER A 642 14.10 40.30 -73.89
C SER A 642 15.08 41.26 -73.20
N SER A 643 16.27 41.44 -73.77
CA SER A 643 17.26 42.40 -73.25
C SER A 643 16.77 43.85 -73.33
N ASP A 644 15.82 44.13 -74.23
CA ASP A 644 15.18 45.44 -74.40
C ASP A 644 13.67 45.29 -74.33
N VAL A 645 13.07 45.78 -73.24
CA VAL A 645 11.62 45.77 -73.02
C VAL A 645 11.11 47.20 -72.98
N THR A 646 10.16 47.53 -73.87
CA THR A 646 9.50 48.83 -73.87
C THR A 646 8.13 48.75 -73.22
N MET A 647 7.90 49.56 -72.18
CA MET A 647 6.59 49.78 -71.59
C MET A 647 6.11 51.20 -71.86
N SER A 648 4.80 51.36 -72.05
CA SER A 648 4.17 52.67 -72.22
C SER A 648 2.96 52.85 -71.31
N ALA A 649 2.75 54.08 -70.85
CA ALA A 649 1.64 54.47 -70.00
C ALA A 649 1.29 55.96 -70.22
N SER A 650 0.03 56.35 -70.01
CA SER A 650 -0.36 57.77 -70.06
C SER A 650 0.14 58.52 -68.82
N ILE A 651 0.75 59.69 -69.04
CA ILE A 651 1.13 60.65 -67.98
C ILE A 651 -0.05 61.61 -67.80
N PRO A 652 -0.69 61.67 -66.61
CA PRO A 652 -1.75 62.64 -66.33
C PRO A 652 -1.30 64.09 -66.60
N ALA A 653 -2.23 64.97 -66.96
CA ALA A 653 -1.95 66.39 -67.16
C ALA A 653 -1.45 67.08 -65.88
N ALA A 654 -1.81 66.56 -64.70
CA ALA A 654 -1.31 67.02 -63.41
C ALA A 654 0.13 66.56 -63.09
N GLY A 655 0.76 65.80 -64.00
CA GLY A 655 2.08 65.20 -63.80
C GLY A 655 2.05 63.89 -63.01
N ALA A 656 3.13 63.12 -63.07
CA ALA A 656 3.30 61.87 -62.33
C ALA A 656 4.78 61.48 -62.19
N LYS A 657 5.07 60.65 -61.20
CA LYS A 657 6.37 59.99 -61.04
C LYS A 657 6.23 58.48 -61.25
N PHE A 658 7.19 57.88 -61.96
CA PHE A 658 7.14 56.46 -62.31
C PHE A 658 8.34 55.68 -61.79
N TRP A 659 8.11 54.39 -61.51
CA TRP A 659 9.13 53.44 -61.10
C TRP A 659 8.95 52.09 -61.78
N LEU A 660 10.04 51.35 -61.91
CA LEU A 660 10.03 49.93 -62.23
C LEU A 660 10.42 49.13 -61.00
N GLN A 661 9.78 47.98 -60.79
CA GLN A 661 10.19 47.02 -59.77
C GLN A 661 9.97 45.61 -60.29
N SER A 662 11.03 44.80 -60.26
CA SER A 662 10.97 43.40 -60.66
C SER A 662 10.58 42.53 -59.47
N GLU A 663 9.97 41.37 -59.72
CA GLU A 663 9.72 40.37 -58.68
C GLU A 663 9.98 38.95 -59.18
N ASN A 664 10.31 38.06 -58.24
CA ASN A 664 10.57 36.64 -58.51
C ASN A 664 9.27 35.80 -58.45
N PRO A 665 9.32 34.48 -58.76
CA PRO A 665 8.17 33.57 -58.65
C PRO A 665 7.50 33.56 -57.27
N SER A 666 8.29 33.72 -56.21
CA SER A 666 7.84 33.82 -54.81
C SER A 666 7.47 35.24 -54.38
N ARG A 667 7.27 36.17 -55.33
CA ARG A 667 6.84 37.56 -55.11
C ARG A 667 7.80 38.41 -54.26
N VAL A 668 9.04 37.98 -54.09
CA VAL A 668 10.09 38.81 -53.51
C VAL A 668 10.52 39.83 -54.55
N LYS A 669 10.56 41.09 -54.14
CA LYS A 669 10.70 42.25 -55.02
C LYS A 669 12.12 42.80 -55.00
N SER A 670 12.60 43.25 -56.16
CA SER A 670 13.83 44.05 -56.29
C SER A 670 13.65 45.44 -55.65
N ASN A 671 14.70 46.24 -55.60
CA ASN A 671 14.54 47.66 -55.26
C ASN A 671 13.75 48.38 -56.36
N PRO A 672 12.94 49.41 -56.01
CA PRO A 672 12.25 50.21 -57.00
C PRO A 672 13.23 51.16 -57.70
N VAL A 673 13.31 51.07 -59.02
CA VAL A 673 14.13 51.95 -59.87
C VAL A 673 13.27 53.11 -60.35
N VAL A 674 13.71 54.34 -60.04
CA VAL A 674 13.03 55.56 -60.52
C VAL A 674 13.24 55.64 -62.04
N ILE A 675 12.14 55.83 -62.77
CA ILE A 675 12.20 56.22 -64.18
C ILE A 675 12.44 57.73 -64.18
N GLY A 676 11.37 58.52 -64.07
CA GLY A 676 11.45 59.97 -64.02
C GLY A 676 10.31 60.60 -63.23
N ASN A 677 10.48 61.88 -62.90
CA ASN A 677 9.42 62.73 -62.35
C ASN A 677 9.00 63.73 -63.43
N TYR A 678 7.73 63.67 -63.85
CA TYR A 678 7.17 64.51 -64.89
C TYR A 678 6.16 65.48 -64.26
N PRO A 679 6.60 66.65 -63.75
CA PRO A 679 5.69 67.67 -63.26
C PRO A 679 4.88 68.29 -64.42
N ALA A 680 3.73 68.89 -64.09
CA ALA A 680 2.86 69.58 -65.03
C ALA A 680 3.53 70.78 -65.72
#